data_AF-A0A8H7DSS2-F1
#
_entry.id   AF-A0A8H7DSS2-F1
#
_cell.length_a   1.000
_cell.length_b   1.000
_cell.length_c   1.000
_cell.angle_alpha   90.00
_cell.angle_beta   90.00
_cell.angle_gamma   90.00
#
_symmetry.space_group_name_H-M   'P 1'
#
loop_
_entity.id
_entity.type
_entity.pdbx_description
1 polymer ?
#
loop_
_entity_poly.entity_id
_entity_poly.type
_entity_poly.pdbx_seq_one_letter_code
_entity_poly.pdbx_strand_id
1 'polypeptide(L)'
;MRFRYLSATLLASALPAFAGVKELWWDLTYVQGASPDGLFERRVIGVNGTWPPPPIDVNTTDSFVVHVTNSLDEPATLHHHGMFFNSTSWMDGAVGVTECGIPPGGKFDYVVPVDTSGQWGTYWVHAHSKGQYVDGLRAPVVLHPPREPHVYDGEFTVVLGDWYHDEHAVLLKQFINIANPGGAEPVPDSALIYFAQNASYLGPISGTNPHPVTAAVGFNENATLPFEPGKTYRLRVVNTSAFAAFFFWIDGHDMRVIEVDGTDIEESPIDLLSVTVAQRYSVLVTARNDTSANWAIHANMDVDMFDTIPDALNPNVTSSITYSSSSPLTDLGFVDEYHDVDDIDMVPIEVIAQPAATKTIELEVIFDTMDDGTNHAMFNQITYNSPKVPAVFSALSLGSNATVEQAYGPLSFVVDHMDVVDIVIKNGDAGKHPFHLHGHKPMIVGRSEDYTSDDPELNPPIKEGQANPMRRDTVQIPSMHSVTLRVVADNPGVWFLHCHIEWHLEVGLAMQLIEAPLEAQQRNTVPQLMYDNCKALNLPFSGNAAGFASTTQLDGLPLGPYPQNNGWHARGIGAMFGCVFTATLGMASVVWYALGGHLSEEEEEHEHAIKMRITSNINFGGHTAYDEFSKVAVQTGLIKTMLALTQRKELDSVRASASYQAMDTIARLMTSGTTAERRSLVTDLVQRNIVKIALNKMDHPLCLHHQVAANLLRTLTTESFLGEMINGAQAADIIAKLASFTASGPDLFIKQFTSPSTSWQTSIAIGRELTLPQAKAYAPRYFGLTQENAMWAMHGLMCRDPPPTHQTRLDILRHNPEVIDLMFKCASLRREPWYPENQCDSIACEVIAMLFMDLLENVPGVHTVLPDAAQASDDAEAEAFNESLQILFSRDNWVEKIIGVQKRLDDEKWQDSLQFFKRVTRDYLAVQPPGEDSFIQIFEYRGTSRICMLRLIATATHASDLSTFTDANIISLLRVAHLSAQRAQNTKPPQSIINKAELYLGLECNQEIHREPLYTRSVPQSIEAPHVVPPELVMGPIAMLRLLTLLAQRDLLDKIPSWQRLPDGTSKTVTLRQLQQMTSDETIGKLLKYSMKVVAARREKGTESMKKGKLEYAGGIYMSAAEFAAALLAFDEATKGKWRTQLSGARSELVKSLGNAAEMSFQRGKFRRALRFASGAIEAGEGASDVDSALLAKNKRRFDAAKSQLP
;
A
#
# COMPACT_ATOMS: atom_id res chain seq x y z
N MET A 1 20.29 -71.61 -37.00
CA MET A 1 19.58 -72.90 -36.94
C MET A 1 18.40 -72.74 -35.99
N ARG A 2 17.22 -72.36 -36.49
CA ARG A 2 16.05 -73.25 -36.70
C ARG A 2 15.76 -74.18 -35.51
N PHE A 3 14.75 -73.86 -34.71
CA PHE A 3 13.74 -74.85 -34.30
C PHE A 3 12.37 -74.18 -34.11
N ARG A 4 11.37 -74.82 -34.72
CA ARG A 4 9.92 -74.52 -34.74
C ARG A 4 9.24 -75.37 -33.67
N TYR A 5 8.24 -74.83 -32.97
CA TYR A 5 7.02 -75.53 -32.51
C TYR A 5 5.91 -74.46 -32.36
N LEU A 6 5.00 -74.33 -33.32
CA LEU A 6 3.63 -74.90 -33.36
C LEU A 6 2.72 -74.50 -32.18
N SER A 7 2.00 -73.40 -32.42
CA SER A 7 0.56 -73.15 -32.20
C SER A 7 -0.25 -74.16 -31.38
N ALA A 8 -0.64 -73.72 -30.18
CA ALA A 8 -1.90 -74.10 -29.54
C ALA A 8 -2.69 -72.81 -29.29
N THR A 9 -3.82 -72.69 -29.98
CA THR A 9 -4.76 -71.57 -29.96
C THR A 9 -5.48 -71.53 -28.62
N LEU A 10 -5.23 -70.53 -27.78
CA LEU A 10 -6.14 -70.15 -26.70
C LEU A 10 -7.00 -68.99 -27.22
N LEU A 11 -8.30 -69.23 -27.38
CA LEU A 11 -9.31 -68.16 -27.41
C LEU A 11 -9.25 -67.44 -26.06
N ALA A 12 -8.54 -66.32 -26.00
CA ALA A 12 -8.82 -65.28 -25.02
C ALA A 12 -9.71 -64.26 -25.74
N SER A 13 -10.97 -64.23 -25.32
CA SER A 13 -12.00 -63.28 -25.70
C SER A 13 -11.45 -61.85 -25.75
N ALA A 14 -11.42 -61.26 -26.94
CA ALA A 14 -11.53 -59.82 -27.10
C ALA A 14 -12.91 -59.42 -26.56
N LEU A 15 -12.96 -58.97 -25.31
CA LEU A 15 -14.07 -58.16 -24.86
C LEU A 15 -13.96 -56.84 -25.62
N PRO A 16 -14.93 -56.46 -26.47
CA PRO A 16 -14.99 -55.09 -26.94
C PRO A 16 -15.13 -54.22 -25.68
N ALA A 17 -14.27 -53.22 -25.52
CA ALA A 17 -14.53 -52.13 -24.60
C ALA A 17 -15.80 -51.45 -25.12
N PHE A 18 -16.95 -51.76 -24.52
CA PHE A 18 -18.17 -51.03 -24.78
C PHE A 18 -17.95 -49.62 -24.25
N ALA A 19 -17.93 -48.62 -25.12
CA ALA A 19 -18.06 -47.22 -24.71
C ALA A 19 -19.33 -47.11 -23.85
N GLY A 20 -19.18 -46.73 -22.59
CA GLY A 20 -20.29 -46.53 -21.67
C GLY A 20 -20.94 -45.18 -21.90
N VAL A 21 -22.19 -45.02 -21.48
CA VAL A 21 -22.77 -43.70 -21.25
C VAL A 21 -22.71 -43.46 -19.75
N LYS A 22 -22.01 -42.41 -19.33
CA LYS A 22 -21.99 -41.92 -17.96
C LYS A 22 -23.08 -40.87 -17.82
N GLU A 23 -24.14 -41.22 -17.10
CA GLU A 23 -25.27 -40.32 -16.84
C GLU A 23 -25.26 -39.88 -15.37
N LEU A 24 -25.50 -38.59 -15.13
CA LEU A 24 -25.70 -38.02 -13.79
C LEU A 24 -27.07 -37.34 -13.73
N TRP A 25 -27.79 -37.51 -12.61
CA TRP A 25 -29.06 -36.84 -12.36
C TRP A 25 -28.86 -35.82 -11.24
N TRP A 26 -28.90 -34.54 -11.60
CA TRP A 26 -28.68 -33.42 -10.69
C TRP A 26 -29.98 -32.64 -10.52
N ASP A 27 -30.60 -32.78 -9.35
CA ASP A 27 -31.70 -31.91 -8.91
C ASP A 27 -31.12 -30.72 -8.13
N LEU A 28 -31.17 -29.53 -8.72
CA LEU A 28 -30.64 -28.30 -8.13
C LEU A 28 -31.59 -27.85 -7.02
N THR A 29 -31.10 -27.82 -5.79
CA THR A 29 -31.94 -27.63 -4.59
C THR A 29 -31.27 -26.71 -3.58
N TYR A 30 -32.06 -26.01 -2.77
CA TYR A 30 -31.53 -25.30 -1.61
C TYR A 30 -31.23 -26.26 -0.46
N VAL A 31 -30.05 -26.12 0.15
CA VAL A 31 -29.66 -26.80 1.38
C VAL A 31 -29.53 -25.75 2.48
N GLN A 32 -30.18 -25.98 3.62
CA GLN A 32 -30.20 -25.06 4.75
C GLN A 32 -29.14 -25.44 5.78
N GLY A 33 -28.53 -24.45 6.43
CA GLY A 33 -27.63 -24.67 7.57
C GLY A 33 -26.26 -25.23 7.20
N ALA A 34 -25.78 -24.98 5.98
CA ALA A 34 -24.42 -25.35 5.61
C ALA A 34 -23.42 -24.45 6.35
N SER A 35 -22.42 -25.06 6.97
CA SER A 35 -21.36 -24.38 7.71
C SER A 35 -20.05 -25.18 7.54
N PRO A 36 -19.34 -25.02 6.40
CA PRO A 36 -18.10 -25.73 6.14
C PRO A 36 -16.94 -25.26 7.03
N ASP A 37 -16.95 -23.99 7.45
CA ASP A 37 -15.97 -23.39 8.36
C ASP A 37 -16.31 -23.59 9.85
N GLY A 38 -17.53 -24.08 10.15
CA GLY A 38 -18.03 -24.25 11.52
C GLY A 38 -18.35 -22.96 12.25
N LEU A 39 -18.37 -21.80 11.57
CA LEU A 39 -18.55 -20.48 12.18
C LEU A 39 -19.95 -19.92 11.97
N PHE A 40 -20.50 -20.09 10.76
CA PHE A 40 -21.79 -19.53 10.39
C PHE A 40 -22.61 -20.51 9.54
N GLU A 41 -23.90 -20.62 9.85
CA GLU A 41 -24.86 -21.41 9.09
C GLU A 41 -25.51 -20.53 8.02
N ARG A 42 -25.40 -20.92 6.75
CA ARG A 42 -26.14 -20.27 5.66
C ARG A 42 -26.87 -21.24 4.75
N ARG A 43 -27.78 -20.70 3.95
CA ARG A 43 -28.39 -21.42 2.83
C ARG A 43 -27.39 -21.49 1.67
N VAL A 44 -27.34 -22.64 1.02
CA VAL A 44 -26.53 -22.87 -0.19
C VAL A 44 -27.36 -23.54 -1.27
N ILE A 45 -26.85 -23.53 -2.49
CA ILE A 45 -27.34 -24.29 -3.62
C ILE A 45 -26.52 -25.59 -3.71
N GLY A 46 -27.21 -26.71 -3.56
CA GLY A 46 -26.65 -28.05 -3.64
C GLY A 46 -27.32 -28.90 -4.71
N VAL A 47 -26.94 -30.17 -4.74
CA VAL A 47 -27.49 -31.18 -5.66
C VAL A 47 -28.12 -32.30 -4.86
N ASN A 48 -29.34 -32.70 -5.23
CA ASN A 48 -30.10 -33.79 -4.62
C ASN A 48 -30.27 -33.63 -3.10
N GLY A 49 -30.46 -32.39 -2.62
CA GLY A 49 -30.60 -32.05 -1.20
C GLY A 49 -29.30 -32.11 -0.38
N THR A 50 -28.14 -32.17 -1.03
CA THR A 50 -26.82 -32.27 -0.38
C THR A 50 -25.85 -31.21 -0.90
N TRP A 51 -24.94 -30.79 -0.03
CA TRP A 51 -23.85 -29.87 -0.38
C TRP A 51 -22.55 -30.34 0.31
N PRO A 52 -21.38 -30.25 -0.36
CA PRO A 52 -21.17 -29.76 -1.73
C PRO A 52 -21.77 -30.68 -2.81
N PRO A 53 -22.05 -30.17 -4.03
CA PRO A 53 -22.42 -31.00 -5.16
C PRO A 53 -21.37 -32.11 -5.41
N PRO A 54 -21.79 -33.35 -5.77
CA PRO A 54 -20.86 -34.47 -5.92
C PRO A 54 -19.78 -34.20 -6.97
N PRO A 55 -18.51 -34.60 -6.72
CA PRO A 55 -17.44 -34.44 -7.69
C PRO A 55 -17.63 -35.43 -8.84
N ILE A 56 -17.18 -35.05 -10.04
CA ILE A 56 -17.40 -35.79 -11.27
C ILE A 56 -16.11 -36.49 -11.68
N ASP A 57 -16.20 -37.78 -12.00
CA ASP A 57 -15.08 -38.64 -12.40
C ASP A 57 -15.52 -39.51 -13.58
N VAL A 58 -14.89 -39.30 -14.73
CA VAL A 58 -15.33 -39.85 -16.04
C VAL A 58 -14.13 -40.27 -16.88
N ASN A 59 -14.23 -41.40 -17.58
CA ASN A 59 -13.26 -41.77 -18.60
C ASN A 59 -13.61 -41.08 -19.92
N THR A 60 -12.61 -40.55 -20.62
CA THR A 60 -12.78 -39.95 -21.95
C THR A 60 -13.16 -40.94 -23.06
N THR A 61 -13.32 -42.22 -22.73
CA THR A 61 -13.89 -43.22 -23.64
C THR A 61 -15.41 -43.36 -23.52
N ASP A 62 -16.02 -42.73 -22.51
CA ASP A 62 -17.46 -42.77 -22.24
C ASP A 62 -18.13 -41.50 -22.76
N SER A 63 -19.38 -41.59 -23.21
CA SER A 63 -20.19 -40.38 -23.46
C SER A 63 -20.71 -39.85 -22.13
N PHE A 64 -20.70 -38.54 -21.91
CA PHE A 64 -21.07 -37.93 -20.63
C PHE A 64 -22.31 -37.03 -20.75
N VAL A 65 -23.34 -37.33 -19.94
CA VAL A 65 -24.60 -36.57 -19.90
C VAL A 65 -24.97 -36.20 -18.46
N VAL A 66 -25.31 -34.92 -18.25
CA VAL A 66 -25.83 -34.41 -16.98
C VAL A 66 -27.29 -34.01 -17.15
N HIS A 67 -28.18 -34.80 -16.56
CA HIS A 67 -29.61 -34.54 -16.50
C HIS A 67 -29.91 -33.59 -15.34
N VAL A 68 -30.19 -32.33 -15.67
CA VAL A 68 -30.45 -31.29 -14.68
C VAL A 68 -31.95 -31.10 -14.52
N THR A 69 -32.41 -31.10 -13.28
CA THR A 69 -33.73 -30.58 -12.89
C THR A 69 -33.52 -29.33 -12.04
N ASN A 70 -34.11 -28.21 -12.43
CA ASN A 70 -34.01 -26.98 -11.65
C ASN A 70 -35.17 -26.90 -10.64
N SER A 71 -34.92 -27.25 -9.38
CA SER A 71 -35.89 -27.11 -8.29
C SER A 71 -35.71 -25.82 -7.47
N LEU A 72 -34.89 -24.88 -7.95
CA LEU A 72 -34.77 -23.53 -7.40
C LEU A 72 -35.95 -22.65 -7.85
N ASP A 73 -36.10 -21.51 -7.20
CA ASP A 73 -37.07 -20.46 -7.56
C ASP A 73 -36.53 -19.46 -8.59
N GLU A 74 -35.31 -19.67 -9.09
CA GLU A 74 -34.65 -18.85 -10.10
C GLU A 74 -34.13 -19.70 -11.28
N PRO A 75 -33.89 -19.10 -12.47
CA PRO A 75 -33.24 -19.80 -13.57
C PRO A 75 -31.82 -20.26 -13.19
N ALA A 76 -31.39 -21.41 -13.72
CA ALA A 76 -30.08 -21.98 -13.44
C ALA A 76 -29.41 -22.53 -14.70
N THR A 77 -28.08 -22.58 -14.69
CA THR A 77 -27.24 -23.13 -15.76
C THR A 77 -26.08 -23.93 -15.18
N LEU A 78 -25.40 -24.74 -16.00
CA LEU A 78 -24.13 -25.38 -15.64
C LEU A 78 -23.10 -25.15 -16.74
N HIS A 79 -22.08 -24.37 -16.42
CA HIS A 79 -20.88 -24.22 -17.25
C HIS A 79 -19.84 -25.28 -16.90
N HIS A 80 -19.36 -25.99 -17.92
CA HIS A 80 -18.32 -27.00 -17.80
C HIS A 80 -16.98 -26.36 -18.13
N HIS A 81 -16.37 -25.75 -17.12
CA HIS A 81 -15.18 -24.90 -17.24
C HIS A 81 -14.07 -25.58 -18.04
N GLY A 82 -13.62 -24.92 -19.11
CA GLY A 82 -12.52 -25.36 -19.97
C GLY A 82 -12.90 -26.39 -21.04
N MET A 83 -14.15 -26.85 -21.11
CA MET A 83 -14.61 -27.77 -22.17
C MET A 83 -14.84 -27.03 -23.50
N PHE A 84 -14.46 -27.63 -24.62
CA PHE A 84 -14.47 -26.95 -25.92
C PHE A 84 -15.85 -26.86 -26.58
N PHE A 85 -16.78 -27.78 -26.30
CA PHE A 85 -18.11 -27.81 -26.93
C PHE A 85 -18.08 -27.61 -28.45
N ASN A 86 -17.21 -28.35 -29.15
CA ASN A 86 -16.94 -28.12 -30.57
C ASN A 86 -18.21 -28.15 -31.42
N SER A 87 -18.56 -27.03 -32.06
CA SER A 87 -19.80 -26.85 -32.84
C SER A 87 -21.09 -27.15 -32.05
N THR A 88 -21.03 -27.12 -30.73
CA THR A 88 -22.16 -27.29 -29.79
C THR A 88 -22.16 -26.22 -28.71
N SER A 89 -21.76 -24.99 -29.05
CA SER A 89 -21.56 -23.90 -28.08
C SER A 89 -22.80 -23.60 -27.22
N TRP A 90 -24.02 -23.94 -27.65
CA TRP A 90 -25.24 -23.81 -26.84
C TRP A 90 -25.30 -24.76 -25.64
N MET A 91 -24.42 -25.76 -25.55
CA MET A 91 -24.29 -26.66 -24.37
C MET A 91 -23.29 -26.13 -23.34
N ASP A 92 -22.67 -24.97 -23.59
CA ASP A 92 -21.60 -24.42 -22.78
C ASP A 92 -22.07 -23.90 -21.40
N GLY A 93 -23.30 -23.42 -21.26
CA GLY A 93 -23.87 -23.03 -19.97
C GLY A 93 -23.81 -21.54 -19.61
N ALA A 94 -23.15 -20.67 -20.40
CA ALA A 94 -23.09 -19.23 -20.14
C ALA A 94 -24.45 -18.52 -20.41
N VAL A 95 -25.12 -18.07 -19.34
CA VAL A 95 -26.42 -17.39 -19.46
C VAL A 95 -26.30 -16.08 -20.25
N GLY A 96 -27.23 -15.84 -21.18
CA GLY A 96 -27.21 -14.65 -22.02
C GLY A 96 -26.17 -14.68 -23.15
N VAL A 97 -25.33 -15.72 -23.24
CA VAL A 97 -24.38 -15.91 -24.34
C VAL A 97 -24.76 -17.17 -25.13
N THR A 98 -24.79 -18.31 -24.46
CA THR A 98 -25.01 -19.63 -25.08
C THR A 98 -26.38 -20.22 -24.79
N GLU A 99 -27.07 -19.74 -23.75
CA GLU A 99 -28.45 -20.12 -23.45
C GLU A 99 -29.23 -19.08 -22.64
N CYS A 100 -30.54 -19.30 -22.47
CA CYS A 100 -31.40 -18.46 -21.61
C CYS A 100 -31.44 -18.94 -20.15
N GLY A 101 -30.99 -20.16 -19.86
CA GLY A 101 -31.11 -20.81 -18.56
C GLY A 101 -32.32 -21.77 -18.46
N ILE A 102 -32.22 -22.71 -17.52
CA ILE A 102 -33.25 -23.69 -17.21
C ILE A 102 -34.29 -23.02 -16.30
N PRO A 103 -35.57 -22.89 -16.69
CA PRO A 103 -36.57 -22.25 -15.86
C PRO A 103 -36.85 -23.02 -14.55
N PRO A 104 -37.36 -22.37 -13.50
CA PRO A 104 -37.85 -23.05 -12.29
C PRO A 104 -38.81 -24.20 -12.62
N GLY A 105 -38.55 -25.38 -12.07
CA GLY A 105 -39.24 -26.65 -12.37
C GLY A 105 -38.90 -27.28 -13.73
N GLY A 106 -38.03 -26.63 -14.51
CA GLY A 106 -37.57 -27.08 -15.81
C GLY A 106 -36.53 -28.19 -15.74
N LYS A 107 -36.26 -28.80 -16.90
CA LYS A 107 -35.25 -29.85 -17.06
C LYS A 107 -34.42 -29.59 -18.29
N PHE A 108 -33.15 -29.99 -18.25
CA PHE A 108 -32.25 -29.89 -19.38
C PHE A 108 -31.13 -30.94 -19.29
N ASP A 109 -30.74 -31.49 -20.43
CA ASP A 109 -29.68 -32.49 -20.51
C ASP A 109 -28.45 -31.85 -21.15
N TYR A 110 -27.39 -31.65 -20.37
CA TYR A 110 -26.09 -31.23 -20.90
C TYR A 110 -25.36 -32.45 -21.44
N VAL A 111 -25.09 -32.46 -22.74
CA VAL A 111 -24.26 -33.48 -23.40
C VAL A 111 -22.85 -32.92 -23.51
N VAL A 112 -21.95 -33.42 -22.66
CA VAL A 112 -20.58 -32.91 -22.56
C VAL A 112 -19.68 -33.79 -23.42
N PRO A 113 -18.95 -33.22 -24.41
CA PRO A 113 -18.28 -33.99 -25.45
C PRO A 113 -16.94 -34.59 -25.00
N VAL A 114 -16.89 -35.30 -23.88
CA VAL A 114 -15.63 -35.84 -23.32
C VAL A 114 -15.02 -36.95 -24.17
N ASP A 115 -15.83 -37.63 -24.99
CA ASP A 115 -15.42 -38.72 -25.89
C ASP A 115 -14.96 -38.26 -27.28
N THR A 116 -15.22 -37.00 -27.62
CA THR A 116 -15.04 -36.45 -28.96
C THR A 116 -14.18 -35.19 -28.97
N SER A 117 -13.98 -34.53 -27.82
CA SER A 117 -13.18 -33.30 -27.72
C SER A 117 -11.67 -33.55 -27.74
N GLY A 118 -11.23 -34.78 -27.40
CA GLY A 118 -9.81 -35.05 -27.15
C GLY A 118 -9.26 -34.37 -25.90
N GLN A 119 -10.13 -33.93 -24.98
CA GLN A 119 -9.73 -33.30 -23.71
C GLN A 119 -9.72 -34.32 -22.57
N TRP A 120 -8.70 -34.24 -21.73
CA TRP A 120 -8.61 -34.95 -20.44
C TRP A 120 -7.94 -34.04 -19.42
N GLY A 121 -7.89 -34.49 -18.16
CA GLY A 121 -7.25 -33.75 -17.08
C GLY A 121 -8.22 -33.21 -16.03
N THR A 122 -7.83 -32.10 -15.41
CA THR A 122 -8.56 -31.48 -14.28
C THR A 122 -9.38 -30.27 -14.72
N TYR A 123 -10.69 -30.37 -14.52
CA TYR A 123 -11.69 -29.35 -14.83
C TYR A 123 -12.63 -29.17 -13.63
N TRP A 124 -13.65 -28.36 -13.80
CA TRP A 124 -14.72 -28.19 -12.82
C TRP A 124 -16.00 -27.72 -13.52
N VAL A 125 -17.13 -27.87 -12.85
CA VAL A 125 -18.44 -27.44 -13.32
C VAL A 125 -19.04 -26.49 -12.29
N HIS A 126 -19.63 -25.40 -12.75
CA HIS A 126 -20.25 -24.42 -11.87
C HIS A 126 -21.47 -23.75 -12.52
N ALA A 127 -22.31 -23.14 -11.71
CA ALA A 127 -23.37 -22.29 -12.24
C ALA A 127 -22.79 -21.06 -12.94
N HIS A 128 -23.35 -20.68 -14.09
CA HIS A 128 -23.00 -19.46 -14.82
C HIS A 128 -24.25 -18.58 -14.98
N SER A 129 -25.03 -18.52 -13.89
CA SER A 129 -26.29 -17.80 -13.79
C SER A 129 -26.31 -16.99 -12.51
N LYS A 130 -25.92 -15.70 -12.62
CA LYS A 130 -25.57 -14.85 -11.48
C LYS A 130 -24.46 -15.50 -10.64
N GLY A 131 -24.19 -15.02 -9.43
CA GLY A 131 -23.33 -15.72 -8.47
C GLY A 131 -23.89 -16.97 -7.79
N GLN A 132 -24.67 -17.81 -8.47
CA GLN A 132 -25.18 -19.08 -7.90
C GLN A 132 -24.08 -20.06 -7.49
N TYR A 133 -22.90 -20.02 -8.12
CA TYR A 133 -21.79 -20.88 -7.70
C TYR A 133 -21.09 -20.36 -6.42
N VAL A 134 -21.09 -19.04 -6.19
CA VAL A 134 -20.67 -18.44 -4.90
C VAL A 134 -21.56 -18.97 -3.79
N ASP A 135 -22.85 -19.18 -4.08
CA ASP A 135 -23.82 -19.80 -3.16
C ASP A 135 -23.75 -21.33 -3.15
N GLY A 136 -22.76 -21.95 -3.81
CA GLY A 136 -22.38 -23.35 -3.57
C GLY A 136 -22.53 -24.31 -4.75
N LEU A 137 -23.13 -23.88 -5.88
CA LEU A 137 -23.30 -24.73 -7.06
C LEU A 137 -22.01 -24.83 -7.89
N ARG A 138 -21.02 -25.56 -7.37
CA ARG A 138 -19.71 -25.84 -7.99
C ARG A 138 -19.19 -27.23 -7.59
N ALA A 139 -18.53 -27.93 -8.51
CA ALA A 139 -17.91 -29.24 -8.27
C ALA A 139 -16.68 -29.48 -9.15
N PRO A 140 -15.64 -30.18 -8.68
CA PRO A 140 -14.52 -30.56 -9.52
C PRO A 140 -14.89 -31.69 -10.50
N VAL A 141 -14.21 -31.73 -11.64
CA VAL A 141 -14.39 -32.69 -12.72
C VAL A 141 -13.03 -33.29 -13.10
N VAL A 142 -12.92 -34.61 -13.04
CA VAL A 142 -11.73 -35.34 -13.49
C VAL A 142 -12.08 -36.14 -14.74
N LEU A 143 -11.35 -35.89 -15.81
CA LEU A 143 -11.45 -36.62 -17.06
C LEU A 143 -10.20 -37.48 -17.26
N HIS A 144 -10.36 -38.80 -17.19
CA HIS A 144 -9.23 -39.73 -17.33
C HIS A 144 -8.84 -39.91 -18.79
N PRO A 145 -7.54 -39.75 -19.14
CA PRO A 145 -7.07 -39.98 -20.49
C PRO A 145 -7.15 -41.46 -20.86
N PRO A 146 -7.25 -41.80 -22.17
CA PRO A 146 -7.10 -43.18 -22.62
C PRO A 146 -5.66 -43.69 -22.40
N ARG A 147 -4.69 -42.77 -22.28
CA ARG A 147 -3.29 -43.06 -21.99
C ARG A 147 -2.70 -41.95 -21.11
N GLU A 148 -2.30 -42.32 -19.92
CA GLU A 148 -1.63 -41.41 -18.98
C GLU A 148 -0.15 -41.20 -19.37
N PRO A 149 0.31 -39.95 -19.57
CA PRO A 149 1.71 -39.66 -19.88
C PRO A 149 2.66 -39.72 -18.68
N HIS A 150 2.15 -39.54 -17.45
CA HIS A 150 2.96 -39.55 -16.23
C HIS A 150 2.83 -40.87 -15.45
N VAL A 151 3.69 -41.08 -14.45
CA VAL A 151 3.66 -42.29 -13.61
C VAL A 151 3.43 -41.90 -12.16
N TYR A 152 2.38 -42.44 -11.56
CA TYR A 152 2.03 -42.26 -10.15
C TYR A 152 1.25 -43.48 -9.64
N ASP A 153 1.19 -43.66 -8.32
CA ASP A 153 0.58 -44.80 -7.66
C ASP A 153 -0.88 -44.55 -7.23
N GLY A 154 -1.29 -43.28 -7.16
CA GLY A 154 -2.64 -42.86 -6.82
C GLY A 154 -2.84 -41.36 -7.04
N GLU A 155 -4.07 -40.89 -6.88
CA GLU A 155 -4.41 -39.49 -7.09
C GLU A 155 -5.49 -38.99 -6.13
N PHE A 156 -5.49 -37.67 -5.91
CA PHE A 156 -6.49 -36.93 -5.17
C PHE A 156 -6.78 -35.59 -5.84
N THR A 157 -7.98 -35.08 -5.65
CA THR A 157 -8.33 -33.70 -6.01
C THR A 157 -8.31 -32.83 -4.75
N VAL A 158 -7.63 -31.70 -4.83
CA VAL A 158 -7.57 -30.65 -3.81
C VAL A 158 -8.45 -29.51 -4.28
N VAL A 159 -9.55 -29.28 -3.58
CA VAL A 159 -10.48 -28.19 -3.91
C VAL A 159 -10.22 -27.02 -2.97
N LEU A 160 -9.89 -25.89 -3.56
CA LEU A 160 -9.74 -24.61 -2.87
C LEU A 160 -10.96 -23.74 -3.16
N GLY A 161 -11.35 -22.92 -2.21
CA GLY A 161 -12.40 -21.94 -2.41
C GLY A 161 -12.49 -20.93 -1.28
N ASP A 162 -12.93 -19.74 -1.59
CA ASP A 162 -13.41 -18.79 -0.61
C ASP A 162 -14.84 -19.12 -0.14
N TRP A 163 -15.18 -18.57 1.02
CA TRP A 163 -16.46 -18.76 1.67
C TRP A 163 -16.98 -17.46 2.25
N TYR A 164 -18.24 -17.18 1.94
CA TYR A 164 -18.99 -16.04 2.42
C TYR A 164 -20.10 -16.50 3.36
N HIS A 165 -20.39 -15.73 4.40
CA HIS A 165 -21.48 -15.99 5.35
C HIS A 165 -22.82 -15.46 4.84
N ASP A 166 -22.79 -14.39 4.04
CA ASP A 166 -23.95 -13.86 3.32
C ASP A 166 -24.10 -14.51 1.93
N GLU A 167 -25.33 -14.52 1.42
CA GLU A 167 -25.62 -14.98 0.05
C GLU A 167 -25.15 -13.95 -0.98
N HIS A 168 -24.77 -14.41 -2.17
CA HIS A 168 -24.27 -13.56 -3.26
C HIS A 168 -25.20 -12.37 -3.55
N ALA A 169 -26.51 -12.60 -3.63
CA ALA A 169 -27.49 -11.55 -3.93
C ALA A 169 -27.56 -10.42 -2.87
N VAL A 170 -27.12 -10.69 -1.64
CA VAL A 170 -27.00 -9.68 -0.58
C VAL A 170 -25.72 -8.87 -0.80
N LEU A 171 -24.60 -9.57 -0.99
CA LEU A 171 -23.29 -8.97 -1.21
C LEU A 171 -23.25 -8.12 -2.48
N LEU A 172 -23.87 -8.57 -3.57
CA LEU A 172 -23.92 -7.84 -4.84
C LEU A 172 -24.58 -6.46 -4.70
N LYS A 173 -25.61 -6.33 -3.85
CA LYS A 173 -26.28 -5.03 -3.58
C LYS A 173 -25.43 -4.09 -2.73
N GLN A 174 -24.52 -4.64 -1.94
CA GLN A 174 -23.55 -3.87 -1.16
C GLN A 174 -22.40 -3.43 -2.06
N PHE A 175 -21.98 -4.32 -2.97
CA PHE A 175 -20.92 -4.10 -3.94
C PHE A 175 -21.29 -3.03 -4.96
N ILE A 176 -22.39 -3.22 -5.71
CA ILE A 176 -22.90 -2.28 -6.72
C ILE A 176 -23.73 -1.21 -6.02
N ASN A 177 -23.05 -0.24 -5.42
CA ASN A 177 -23.68 0.78 -4.59
C ASN A 177 -23.00 2.14 -4.72
N ILE A 178 -23.79 3.22 -4.74
CA ILE A 178 -23.27 4.61 -4.73
C ILE A 178 -22.44 4.94 -3.48
N ALA A 179 -22.61 4.17 -2.39
CA ALA A 179 -21.82 4.27 -1.17
C ALA A 179 -20.49 3.50 -1.24
N ASN A 180 -20.28 2.71 -2.31
CA ASN A 180 -19.04 2.01 -2.63
C ASN A 180 -18.42 2.53 -3.96
N PRO A 181 -18.14 3.84 -4.10
CA PRO A 181 -17.67 4.41 -5.36
C PRO A 181 -16.26 3.91 -5.76
N GLY A 182 -15.49 3.41 -4.79
CA GLY A 182 -14.20 2.77 -5.04
C GLY A 182 -14.30 1.40 -5.70
N GLY A 183 -15.47 0.76 -5.70
CA GLY A 183 -15.64 -0.58 -6.25
C GLY A 183 -14.99 -1.67 -5.40
N ALA A 184 -14.90 -1.49 -4.07
CA ALA A 184 -14.29 -2.46 -3.18
C ALA A 184 -15.08 -3.78 -3.19
N GLU A 185 -14.42 -4.89 -3.55
CA GLU A 185 -15.07 -6.19 -3.63
C GLU A 185 -15.45 -6.72 -2.24
N PRO A 186 -16.53 -7.50 -2.14
CA PRO A 186 -16.82 -8.25 -0.93
C PRO A 186 -15.68 -9.23 -0.60
N VAL A 187 -15.01 -9.00 0.52
CA VAL A 187 -13.96 -9.88 1.04
C VAL A 187 -14.60 -11.11 1.69
N PRO A 188 -14.12 -12.34 1.40
CA PRO A 188 -14.68 -13.55 1.99
C PRO A 188 -14.46 -13.63 3.50
N ASP A 189 -15.33 -14.37 4.19
CA ASP A 189 -15.28 -14.58 5.63
C ASP A 189 -14.32 -15.71 6.02
N SER A 190 -14.09 -16.67 5.12
CA SER A 190 -13.20 -17.81 5.37
C SER A 190 -12.62 -18.41 4.10
N ALA A 191 -11.52 -19.15 4.25
CA ALA A 191 -10.95 -20.03 3.25
C ALA A 191 -11.42 -21.47 3.45
N LEU A 192 -11.58 -22.21 2.35
CA LEU A 192 -11.92 -23.62 2.32
C LEU A 192 -10.86 -24.43 1.58
N ILE A 193 -10.44 -25.53 2.20
CA ILE A 193 -9.71 -26.63 1.56
C ILE A 193 -10.37 -27.96 1.90
N TYR A 194 -10.59 -28.80 0.90
CA TYR A 194 -11.18 -30.13 1.06
C TYR A 194 -10.77 -31.05 -0.10
N PHE A 195 -10.98 -32.35 0.07
CA PHE A 195 -10.40 -33.36 -0.83
C PHE A 195 -11.45 -34.28 -1.43
N ALA A 196 -11.22 -34.70 -2.68
CA ALA A 196 -12.03 -35.70 -3.37
C ALA A 196 -11.17 -36.81 -3.99
N GLN A 197 -11.76 -37.99 -4.12
CA GLN A 197 -11.20 -39.14 -4.82
C GLN A 197 -12.33 -40.03 -5.34
N ASN A 198 -12.20 -40.54 -6.57
CA ASN A 198 -13.12 -41.51 -7.17
C ASN A 198 -14.61 -41.10 -7.07
N ALA A 199 -14.95 -39.89 -7.53
CA ALA A 199 -16.30 -39.32 -7.46
C ALA A 199 -16.90 -39.20 -6.04
N SER A 200 -16.09 -39.15 -4.99
CA SER A 200 -16.54 -38.90 -3.61
C SER A 200 -15.61 -37.93 -2.87
N TYR A 201 -16.17 -37.13 -1.97
CA TYR A 201 -15.37 -36.32 -1.04
C TYR A 201 -14.81 -37.18 0.09
N LEU A 202 -13.64 -36.83 0.60
CA LEU A 202 -13.07 -37.45 1.78
C LEU A 202 -13.79 -36.95 3.05
N GLY A 203 -14.13 -37.89 3.93
CA GLY A 203 -14.72 -37.58 5.22
C GLY A 203 -13.75 -36.88 6.16
N PRO A 204 -14.25 -36.29 7.26
CA PRO A 204 -13.44 -35.58 8.23
C PRO A 204 -12.51 -36.54 8.98
N ILE A 205 -11.40 -36.01 9.54
CA ILE A 205 -10.50 -36.76 10.41
C ILE A 205 -11.29 -37.40 11.55
N SER A 206 -11.06 -38.69 11.79
CA SER A 206 -11.76 -39.45 12.84
C SER A 206 -11.63 -38.78 14.21
N GLY A 207 -12.76 -38.54 14.88
CA GLY A 207 -12.83 -37.91 16.21
C GLY A 207 -13.09 -36.39 16.18
N THR A 208 -13.18 -35.78 15.00
CA THR A 208 -13.67 -34.42 14.83
C THR A 208 -15.21 -34.39 14.76
N ASN A 209 -15.80 -33.24 15.08
CA ASN A 209 -17.25 -33.04 15.11
C ASN A 209 -17.67 -31.86 14.21
N PRO A 210 -17.64 -32.01 12.88
CA PRO A 210 -18.12 -30.99 11.96
C PRO A 210 -19.64 -30.75 12.09
N HIS A 211 -20.12 -29.64 11.52
CA HIS A 211 -21.54 -29.30 11.55
C HIS A 211 -22.40 -30.39 10.86
N PRO A 212 -23.58 -30.78 11.39
CA PRO A 212 -24.33 -31.93 10.88
C PRO A 212 -24.65 -31.92 9.38
N VAL A 213 -24.87 -30.74 8.80
CA VAL A 213 -25.19 -30.59 7.36
C VAL A 213 -23.96 -30.82 6.48
N THR A 214 -22.77 -30.48 6.95
CA THR A 214 -21.49 -30.59 6.22
C THR A 214 -20.64 -31.78 6.70
N ALA A 215 -21.12 -32.59 7.63
CA ALA A 215 -20.36 -33.63 8.32
C ALA A 215 -19.87 -34.80 7.44
N ALA A 216 -20.39 -34.92 6.22
CA ALA A 216 -19.94 -35.92 5.25
C ALA A 216 -18.55 -35.60 4.67
N VAL A 217 -18.07 -34.36 4.80
CA VAL A 217 -16.84 -33.87 4.18
C VAL A 217 -15.93 -33.28 5.25
N GLY A 218 -14.63 -33.59 5.17
CA GLY A 218 -13.61 -32.90 5.94
C GLY A 218 -13.25 -31.57 5.28
N PHE A 219 -13.42 -30.46 5.99
CA PHE A 219 -12.96 -29.14 5.57
C PHE A 219 -11.82 -28.65 6.46
N ASN A 220 -10.90 -27.89 5.88
CA ASN A 220 -9.85 -27.15 6.57
C ASN A 220 -8.99 -28.06 7.47
N GLU A 221 -8.89 -27.74 8.75
CA GLU A 221 -8.13 -28.52 9.73
C GLU A 221 -8.72 -29.92 9.99
N ASN A 222 -9.99 -30.14 9.62
CA ASN A 222 -10.64 -31.43 9.70
C ASN A 222 -10.46 -32.28 8.43
N ALA A 223 -9.83 -31.74 7.38
CA ALA A 223 -9.52 -32.46 6.15
C ALA A 223 -8.12 -33.12 6.23
N THR A 224 -7.93 -34.25 5.56
CA THR A 224 -6.61 -34.88 5.43
C THR A 224 -6.48 -35.73 4.16
N LEU A 225 -5.25 -35.82 3.62
CA LEU A 225 -4.87 -36.74 2.56
C LEU A 225 -4.15 -37.98 3.13
N PRO A 226 -4.65 -39.20 2.93
CA PRO A 226 -3.98 -40.41 3.41
C PRO A 226 -2.86 -40.85 2.45
N PHE A 227 -1.60 -40.75 2.87
CA PHE A 227 -0.44 -41.16 2.09
C PHE A 227 0.15 -42.48 2.58
N GLU A 228 0.45 -43.37 1.63
CA GLU A 228 1.24 -44.57 1.91
C GLU A 228 2.73 -44.29 1.64
N PRO A 229 3.64 -44.69 2.55
CA PRO A 229 5.08 -44.44 2.40
C PRO A 229 5.67 -44.93 1.08
N GLY A 230 6.46 -44.09 0.43
CA GLY A 230 7.20 -44.43 -0.79
C GLY A 230 6.37 -44.40 -2.08
N LYS A 231 5.05 -44.17 -2.01
CA LYS A 231 4.18 -43.98 -3.18
C LYS A 231 4.25 -42.55 -3.71
N THR A 232 4.06 -42.36 -5.01
CA THR A 232 3.91 -41.04 -5.63
C THR A 232 2.44 -40.77 -5.92
N TYR A 233 1.93 -39.62 -5.48
CA TYR A 233 0.55 -39.21 -5.68
C TYR A 233 0.46 -38.03 -6.65
N ARG A 234 -0.54 -38.06 -7.53
CA ARG A 234 -0.99 -36.89 -8.30
C ARG A 234 -2.01 -36.11 -7.48
N LEU A 235 -1.74 -34.84 -7.20
CA LEU A 235 -2.68 -33.92 -6.55
C LEU A 235 -3.21 -32.93 -7.59
N ARG A 236 -4.51 -32.96 -7.84
CA ARG A 236 -5.22 -32.08 -8.77
C ARG A 236 -5.76 -30.88 -8.01
N VAL A 237 -4.99 -29.80 -7.97
CA VAL A 237 -5.35 -28.56 -7.26
C VAL A 237 -6.23 -27.71 -8.16
N VAL A 238 -7.43 -27.37 -7.68
CA VAL A 238 -8.41 -26.53 -8.38
C VAL A 238 -8.89 -25.42 -7.46
N ASN A 239 -8.83 -24.18 -7.93
CA ASN A 239 -9.40 -23.05 -7.23
C ASN A 239 -10.80 -22.73 -7.78
N THR A 240 -11.81 -22.96 -6.95
CA THR A 240 -13.23 -22.76 -7.27
C THR A 240 -13.82 -21.51 -6.62
N SER A 241 -12.99 -20.61 -6.10
CA SER A 241 -13.35 -19.34 -5.45
C SER A 241 -14.23 -18.43 -6.31
N ALA A 242 -14.87 -17.46 -5.67
CA ALA A 242 -15.49 -16.31 -6.32
C ALA A 242 -14.50 -15.16 -6.55
N PHE A 243 -13.49 -15.04 -5.68
CA PHE A 243 -12.57 -13.91 -5.66
C PHE A 243 -11.14 -14.30 -5.29
N ALA A 244 -10.94 -15.07 -4.21
CA ALA A 244 -9.61 -15.27 -3.65
C ALA A 244 -8.72 -16.20 -4.51
N ALA A 245 -7.50 -15.74 -4.81
CA ALA A 245 -6.38 -16.61 -5.20
C ALA A 245 -5.77 -17.28 -3.97
N PHE A 246 -5.04 -18.40 -4.18
CA PHE A 246 -4.41 -19.16 -3.11
C PHE A 246 -2.94 -19.47 -3.41
N PHE A 247 -2.11 -19.41 -2.37
CA PHE A 247 -0.76 -19.96 -2.33
C PHE A 247 -0.78 -21.34 -1.65
N PHE A 248 -0.48 -22.39 -2.42
CA PHE A 248 -0.53 -23.78 -1.99
C PHE A 248 0.86 -24.42 -1.90
N TRP A 249 1.19 -25.01 -0.75
CA TRP A 249 2.40 -25.83 -0.58
C TRP A 249 2.24 -26.91 0.49
N ILE A 250 3.19 -27.83 0.56
CA ILE A 250 3.14 -29.01 1.43
C ILE A 250 4.46 -29.12 2.20
N ASP A 251 4.39 -29.09 3.53
CA ASP A 251 5.58 -29.16 4.34
C ASP A 251 6.31 -30.50 4.18
N GLY A 252 7.64 -30.43 4.05
CA GLY A 252 8.50 -31.60 3.97
C GLY A 252 8.37 -32.42 2.69
N HIS A 253 7.68 -31.92 1.66
CA HIS A 253 7.48 -32.60 0.38
C HIS A 253 7.85 -31.71 -0.80
N ASP A 254 8.53 -32.29 -1.79
CA ASP A 254 8.77 -31.64 -3.07
C ASP A 254 7.54 -31.81 -3.97
N MET A 255 7.21 -30.78 -4.74
CA MET A 255 6.13 -30.81 -5.74
C MET A 255 6.69 -30.66 -7.16
N ARG A 256 6.04 -31.30 -8.13
CA ARG A 256 6.37 -31.19 -9.56
C ARG A 256 5.10 -31.03 -10.39
N VAL A 257 4.94 -29.91 -11.08
CA VAL A 257 3.80 -29.65 -11.97
C VAL A 257 3.87 -30.57 -13.18
N ILE A 258 2.73 -31.17 -13.53
CA ILE A 258 2.57 -32.05 -14.70
C ILE A 258 1.37 -31.68 -15.58
N GLU A 259 0.46 -30.84 -15.09
CA GLU A 259 -0.70 -30.40 -15.86
C GLU A 259 -1.04 -28.96 -15.48
N VAL A 260 -1.41 -28.15 -16.47
CA VAL A 260 -1.98 -26.81 -16.28
C VAL A 260 -3.30 -26.72 -17.05
N ASP A 261 -4.41 -26.49 -16.35
CA ASP A 261 -5.76 -26.39 -16.93
C ASP A 261 -6.12 -27.55 -17.90
N GLY A 262 -5.69 -28.78 -17.59
CA GLY A 262 -5.88 -29.97 -18.44
C GLY A 262 -4.93 -30.06 -19.65
N THR A 263 -3.90 -29.24 -19.72
CA THR A 263 -2.77 -29.39 -20.67
C THR A 263 -1.64 -30.11 -19.96
N ASP A 264 -1.31 -31.33 -20.39
CA ASP A 264 -0.14 -32.05 -19.85
C ASP A 264 1.15 -31.33 -20.26
N ILE A 265 2.08 -31.23 -19.31
CA ILE A 265 3.38 -30.58 -19.48
C ILE A 265 4.52 -31.53 -19.08
N GLU A 266 5.75 -31.20 -19.48
CA GLU A 266 6.94 -31.82 -18.89
C GLU A 266 7.00 -31.53 -17.38
N GLU A 267 7.53 -32.47 -16.59
CA GLU A 267 7.64 -32.29 -15.13
C GLU A 267 8.46 -31.04 -14.78
N SER A 268 7.82 -30.07 -14.13
CA SER A 268 8.47 -28.83 -13.69
C SER A 268 8.48 -28.73 -12.15
N PRO A 269 9.64 -28.64 -11.49
CA PRO A 269 9.71 -28.54 -10.03
C PRO A 269 9.14 -27.20 -9.55
N ILE A 270 8.43 -27.24 -8.42
CA ILE A 270 7.84 -26.06 -7.78
C ILE A 270 7.87 -26.22 -6.26
N ASP A 271 8.13 -25.14 -5.54
CA ASP A 271 8.06 -25.07 -4.08
C ASP A 271 6.70 -24.56 -3.59
N LEU A 272 6.06 -23.67 -4.35
CA LEU A 272 4.77 -23.06 -4.03
C LEU A 272 3.94 -22.79 -5.29
N LEU A 273 2.65 -23.12 -5.24
CA LEU A 273 1.69 -22.85 -6.31
C LEU A 273 0.84 -21.64 -5.97
N SER A 274 0.97 -20.54 -6.69
CA SER A 274 -0.08 -19.51 -6.81
C SER A 274 -1.16 -20.00 -7.77
N VAL A 275 -2.39 -20.13 -7.28
CA VAL A 275 -3.56 -20.63 -8.01
C VAL A 275 -4.67 -19.59 -7.91
N THR A 276 -4.83 -18.78 -8.96
CA THR A 276 -5.93 -17.81 -9.04
C THR A 276 -7.28 -18.50 -9.29
N VAL A 277 -8.36 -17.73 -9.22
CA VAL A 277 -9.72 -18.24 -9.46
C VAL A 277 -9.80 -18.97 -10.79
N ALA A 278 -10.47 -20.13 -10.79
CA ALA A 278 -10.70 -21.00 -11.93
C ALA A 278 -9.49 -21.72 -12.54
N GLN A 279 -8.27 -21.46 -12.07
CA GLN A 279 -7.10 -22.21 -12.50
C GLN A 279 -7.00 -23.60 -11.86
N ARG A 280 -6.35 -24.52 -12.58
CA ARG A 280 -6.06 -25.87 -12.13
C ARG A 280 -4.61 -26.23 -12.41
N TYR A 281 -3.97 -26.86 -11.44
CA TYR A 281 -2.66 -27.48 -11.59
C TYR A 281 -2.69 -28.92 -11.08
N SER A 282 -2.07 -29.86 -11.79
CA SER A 282 -1.75 -31.16 -11.21
C SER A 282 -0.28 -31.22 -10.82
N VAL A 283 0.02 -31.65 -9.60
CA VAL A 283 1.38 -31.88 -9.13
C VAL A 283 1.63 -33.32 -8.70
N LEU A 284 2.84 -33.82 -8.92
CA LEU A 284 3.32 -35.08 -8.36
C LEU A 284 4.02 -34.83 -7.02
N VAL A 285 3.59 -35.57 -6.00
CA VAL A 285 4.13 -35.53 -4.64
C VAL A 285 4.54 -36.93 -4.22
N THR A 286 5.82 -37.11 -3.89
CA THR A 286 6.33 -38.42 -3.44
C THR A 286 6.23 -38.55 -1.94
N ALA A 287 5.48 -39.54 -1.47
CA ALA A 287 5.31 -39.83 -0.07
C ALA A 287 6.64 -40.29 0.55
N ARG A 288 7.02 -39.67 1.67
CA ARG A 288 8.23 -39.99 2.41
C ARG A 288 8.18 -41.42 2.93
N ASN A 289 9.35 -42.06 2.99
CA ASN A 289 9.48 -43.39 3.60
C ASN A 289 9.37 -43.36 5.15
N ASP A 290 9.57 -42.19 5.76
CA ASP A 290 9.49 -42.00 7.20
C ASP A 290 8.07 -41.63 7.63
N THR A 291 7.46 -42.47 8.48
CA THR A 291 6.11 -42.28 9.04
C THR A 291 6.11 -41.68 10.44
N SER A 292 7.25 -41.16 10.92
CA SER A 292 7.37 -40.58 12.26
C SER A 292 6.57 -39.30 12.46
N ALA A 293 6.13 -38.65 11.37
CA ALA A 293 5.36 -37.42 11.35
C ALA A 293 4.27 -37.43 10.27
N ASN A 294 3.18 -36.72 10.55
CA ASN A 294 2.23 -36.22 9.56
C ASN A 294 2.66 -34.79 9.17
N TRP A 295 2.18 -34.27 8.04
CA TRP A 295 2.70 -33.01 7.47
C TRP A 295 1.58 -32.04 7.15
N ALA A 296 1.78 -30.75 7.42
CA ALA A 296 0.82 -29.71 7.08
C ALA A 296 0.75 -29.47 5.57
N ILE A 297 -0.46 -29.20 5.09
CA ILE A 297 -0.76 -28.66 3.76
C ILE A 297 -1.24 -27.24 3.99
N HIS A 298 -0.67 -26.28 3.28
CA HIS A 298 -1.04 -24.87 3.40
C HIS A 298 -1.74 -24.42 2.12
N ALA A 299 -2.79 -23.60 2.27
CA ALA A 299 -3.48 -22.94 1.18
C ALA A 299 -3.87 -21.53 1.65
N ASN A 300 -2.96 -20.57 1.56
CA ASN A 300 -3.21 -19.23 2.11
C ASN A 300 -3.78 -18.32 1.01
N MET A 301 -4.80 -17.52 1.35
CA MET A 301 -5.37 -16.55 0.42
C MET A 301 -4.36 -15.47 0.05
N ASP A 302 -4.38 -15.05 -1.22
CA ASP A 302 -3.65 -13.87 -1.67
C ASP A 302 -4.37 -12.60 -1.19
N VAL A 303 -3.98 -12.13 0.00
CA VAL A 303 -4.59 -10.96 0.64
C VAL A 303 -4.25 -9.64 -0.06
N ASP A 304 -3.28 -9.62 -0.98
CA ASP A 304 -2.98 -8.44 -1.79
C ASP A 304 -4.12 -8.11 -2.77
N MET A 305 -5.03 -9.07 -3.01
CA MET A 305 -6.26 -8.84 -3.77
C MET A 305 -7.35 -8.15 -2.95
N PHE A 306 -7.23 -8.02 -1.62
CA PHE A 306 -8.29 -7.46 -0.78
C PHE A 306 -8.04 -6.00 -0.41
N ASP A 307 -8.99 -5.12 -0.73
CA ASP A 307 -8.96 -3.70 -0.35
C ASP A 307 -8.76 -3.48 1.15
N THR A 308 -9.40 -4.33 1.97
CA THR A 308 -9.20 -4.36 3.42
C THR A 308 -9.29 -5.78 3.92
N ILE A 309 -8.46 -6.15 4.91
CA ILE A 309 -8.52 -7.49 5.52
C ILE A 309 -9.34 -7.40 6.81
N PRO A 310 -10.54 -8.00 6.88
CA PRO A 310 -11.34 -8.01 8.10
C PRO A 310 -10.59 -8.68 9.26
N ASP A 311 -10.68 -8.14 10.48
CA ASP A 311 -10.03 -8.72 11.66
C ASP A 311 -10.46 -10.18 11.93
N ALA A 312 -11.66 -10.56 11.49
CA ALA A 312 -12.24 -11.89 11.69
C ALA A 312 -11.79 -12.92 10.65
N LEU A 313 -11.29 -12.48 9.49
CA LEU A 313 -10.81 -13.37 8.45
C LEU A 313 -9.47 -13.97 8.87
N ASN A 314 -9.40 -15.30 8.90
CA ASN A 314 -8.14 -16.01 8.87
C ASN A 314 -7.81 -16.37 7.40
N PRO A 315 -6.91 -15.63 6.72
CA PRO A 315 -6.59 -15.91 5.33
C PRO A 315 -5.74 -17.18 5.17
N ASN A 316 -5.20 -17.71 6.27
CA ASN A 316 -4.33 -18.88 6.24
C ASN A 316 -5.14 -20.13 6.60
N VAL A 317 -5.29 -21.08 5.67
CA VAL A 317 -5.92 -22.36 5.98
C VAL A 317 -4.91 -23.50 5.88
N THR A 318 -4.94 -24.36 6.90
CA THR A 318 -4.05 -25.50 7.04
C THR A 318 -4.87 -26.79 7.04
N SER A 319 -4.41 -27.77 6.27
CA SER A 319 -4.87 -29.15 6.27
C SER A 319 -3.68 -30.09 6.49
N SER A 320 -3.80 -31.40 6.19
CA SER A 320 -2.73 -32.35 6.49
C SER A 320 -2.59 -33.51 5.52
N ILE A 321 -1.36 -34.02 5.40
CA ILE A 321 -1.06 -35.37 4.93
C ILE A 321 -0.89 -36.28 6.13
N THR A 322 -1.66 -37.37 6.17
CA THR A 322 -1.59 -38.39 7.21
C THR A 322 -0.91 -39.65 6.70
N TYR A 323 0.20 -40.02 7.33
CA TYR A 323 0.88 -41.31 7.18
C TYR A 323 0.43 -42.32 8.24
N SER A 324 0.14 -41.84 9.45
CA SER A 324 -0.34 -42.66 10.56
C SER A 324 -1.19 -41.81 11.51
N SER A 325 -2.31 -42.35 11.98
CA SER A 325 -3.21 -41.69 12.92
C SER A 325 -2.57 -41.41 14.29
N SER A 326 -1.45 -42.07 14.62
CA SER A 326 -0.73 -41.88 15.90
C SER A 326 0.44 -40.90 15.82
N SER A 327 0.84 -40.48 14.63
CA SER A 327 2.01 -39.61 14.44
C SER A 327 1.62 -38.13 14.65
N PRO A 328 2.51 -37.30 15.22
CA PRO A 328 2.24 -35.87 15.38
C PRO A 328 2.21 -35.16 14.02
N LEU A 329 1.35 -34.14 13.90
CA LEU A 329 1.37 -33.20 12.78
C LEU A 329 2.60 -32.28 12.92
N THR A 330 3.42 -32.23 11.87
CA THR A 330 4.52 -31.28 11.71
C THR A 330 4.05 -30.16 10.81
N ASP A 331 4.12 -28.96 11.34
CA ASP A 331 3.82 -27.70 10.67
C ASP A 331 5.08 -26.84 10.75
N LEU A 332 5.69 -26.56 9.61
CA LEU A 332 6.91 -25.76 9.48
C LEU A 332 6.60 -24.25 9.40
N GLY A 333 5.31 -23.89 9.34
CA GLY A 333 4.84 -22.51 9.28
C GLY A 333 4.88 -21.92 7.88
N PHE A 334 5.01 -20.60 7.82
CA PHE A 334 4.98 -19.84 6.57
C PHE A 334 6.27 -19.97 5.76
N VAL A 335 6.14 -19.83 4.45
CA VAL A 335 7.26 -19.62 3.53
C VAL A 335 7.80 -18.19 3.64
N ASP A 336 9.07 -18.00 3.25
CA ASP A 336 9.75 -16.70 3.35
C ASP A 336 9.13 -15.64 2.42
N GLU A 337 8.59 -16.04 1.26
CA GLU A 337 8.02 -15.16 0.24
C GLU A 337 6.93 -15.86 -0.58
N TYR A 338 5.82 -15.17 -0.86
CA TYR A 338 4.81 -15.62 -1.83
C TYR A 338 5.10 -15.02 -3.21
N HIS A 339 4.96 -15.84 -4.24
CA HIS A 339 5.21 -15.44 -5.62
C HIS A 339 4.25 -16.14 -6.58
N ASP A 340 3.99 -15.51 -7.72
CA ASP A 340 3.13 -16.07 -8.76
C ASP A 340 3.87 -17.15 -9.56
N VAL A 341 3.13 -18.14 -10.07
CA VAL A 341 3.69 -19.21 -10.91
C VAL A 341 4.02 -18.64 -12.28
N ASP A 342 5.28 -18.77 -12.70
CA ASP A 342 5.67 -18.46 -14.08
C ASP A 342 5.32 -19.62 -15.02
N ASP A 343 4.08 -19.60 -15.46
CA ASP A 343 3.50 -20.63 -16.32
C ASP A 343 3.92 -20.50 -17.80
N ILE A 344 4.46 -19.37 -18.26
CA ILE A 344 4.86 -19.19 -19.68
C ILE A 344 6.05 -20.09 -20.08
N ASP A 345 6.89 -20.43 -19.10
CA ASP A 345 8.08 -21.27 -19.28
C ASP A 345 7.77 -22.78 -19.22
N MET A 346 6.53 -23.15 -18.89
CA MET A 346 6.11 -24.55 -18.87
C MET A 346 5.93 -25.09 -20.29
N VAL A 347 6.39 -26.33 -20.51
CA VAL A 347 6.46 -26.94 -21.85
C VAL A 347 5.38 -28.00 -22.00
N PRO A 348 4.34 -27.79 -22.84
CA PRO A 348 3.33 -28.81 -23.10
C PRO A 348 3.90 -30.08 -23.75
N ILE A 349 3.40 -31.25 -23.36
CA ILE A 349 3.82 -32.54 -23.94
C ILE A 349 3.43 -32.62 -25.43
N GLU A 350 2.21 -32.18 -25.75
CA GLU A 350 1.77 -32.06 -27.14
C GLU A 350 2.38 -30.82 -27.77
N VAL A 351 3.19 -31.02 -28.81
CA VAL A 351 3.87 -29.93 -29.52
C VAL A 351 2.92 -29.31 -30.55
N ILE A 352 2.44 -28.11 -30.28
CA ILE A 352 1.61 -27.33 -31.20
C ILE A 352 2.32 -26.02 -31.50
N ALA A 353 2.73 -25.83 -32.76
CA ALA A 353 3.43 -24.63 -33.17
C ALA A 353 2.50 -23.42 -33.24
N GLN A 354 3.02 -22.25 -32.85
CA GLN A 354 2.34 -20.97 -32.94
C GLN A 354 2.08 -20.59 -34.40
N PRO A 355 0.81 -20.47 -34.85
CA PRO A 355 0.50 -19.94 -36.17
C PRO A 355 0.70 -18.42 -36.21
N ALA A 356 0.88 -17.85 -37.41
CA ALA A 356 0.98 -16.40 -37.57
C ALA A 356 -0.40 -15.74 -37.38
N ALA A 357 -0.46 -14.65 -36.61
CA ALA A 357 -1.70 -13.90 -36.39
C ALA A 357 -2.23 -13.26 -37.69
N THR A 358 -3.54 -13.31 -37.87
CA THR A 358 -4.29 -12.63 -38.95
C THR A 358 -5.05 -11.42 -38.45
N LYS A 359 -5.43 -11.40 -37.16
CA LYS A 359 -6.22 -10.33 -36.52
C LYS A 359 -5.72 -10.06 -35.11
N THR A 360 -5.92 -8.84 -34.63
CA THR A 360 -5.63 -8.44 -33.24
C THR A 360 -6.84 -7.75 -32.65
N ILE A 361 -7.19 -8.11 -31.41
CA ILE A 361 -8.21 -7.48 -30.57
C ILE A 361 -7.48 -6.95 -29.34
N GLU A 362 -7.55 -5.65 -29.10
CA GLU A 362 -6.97 -5.03 -27.90
C GLU A 362 -8.06 -4.68 -26.90
N LEU A 363 -7.83 -5.02 -25.64
CA LEU A 363 -8.74 -4.86 -24.53
C LEU A 363 -7.99 -4.21 -23.36
N GLU A 364 -8.36 -3.00 -22.98
CA GLU A 364 -7.83 -2.31 -21.80
C GLU A 364 -8.84 -2.41 -20.65
N VAL A 365 -8.40 -2.99 -19.53
CA VAL A 365 -9.19 -3.15 -18.30
C VAL A 365 -9.16 -1.85 -17.51
N ILE A 366 -10.33 -1.33 -17.17
CA ILE A 366 -10.50 -0.11 -16.38
C ILE A 366 -11.69 -0.29 -15.42
N PHE A 367 -11.56 0.22 -14.20
CA PHE A 367 -12.66 0.39 -13.25
C PHE A 367 -12.85 1.88 -12.97
N ASP A 368 -14.09 2.37 -12.98
CA ASP A 368 -14.39 3.75 -12.60
C ASP A 368 -15.84 3.90 -12.12
N THR A 369 -16.13 5.03 -11.49
CA THR A 369 -17.48 5.44 -11.16
C THR A 369 -18.23 5.91 -12.42
N MET A 370 -19.41 5.35 -12.62
CA MET A 370 -20.24 5.58 -13.79
C MET A 370 -21.25 6.71 -13.55
N ASP A 371 -22.01 7.07 -14.59
CA ASP A 371 -22.98 8.17 -14.56
C ASP A 371 -24.18 7.95 -13.63
N ASP A 372 -24.39 6.72 -13.16
CA ASP A 372 -25.34 6.38 -12.11
C ASP A 372 -24.75 6.40 -10.68
N GLY A 373 -23.45 6.69 -10.56
CA GLY A 373 -22.71 6.79 -9.31
C GLY A 373 -22.19 5.46 -8.74
N THR A 374 -22.40 4.34 -9.44
CA THR A 374 -21.85 3.02 -9.06
C THR A 374 -20.53 2.75 -9.77
N ASN A 375 -19.70 1.87 -9.23
CA ASN A 375 -18.42 1.49 -9.85
C ASN A 375 -18.64 0.30 -10.81
N HIS A 376 -18.08 0.39 -12.02
CA HIS A 376 -18.14 -0.70 -12.99
C HIS A 376 -16.80 -0.99 -13.64
N ALA A 377 -16.65 -2.25 -14.02
CA ALA A 377 -15.55 -2.70 -14.85
C ALA A 377 -15.85 -2.45 -16.33
N MET A 378 -14.78 -2.25 -17.10
CA MET A 378 -14.85 -1.91 -18.51
C MET A 378 -13.73 -2.57 -19.28
N PHE A 379 -14.04 -2.90 -20.54
CA PHE A 379 -13.04 -3.00 -21.59
C PHE A 379 -13.13 -1.78 -22.50
N ASN A 380 -12.02 -1.09 -22.73
CA ASN A 380 -11.95 0.07 -23.63
C ASN A 380 -13.02 1.13 -23.31
N GLN A 381 -13.25 1.40 -22.02
CA GLN A 381 -14.28 2.32 -21.50
C GLN A 381 -15.74 1.92 -21.81
N ILE A 382 -15.99 0.63 -22.08
CA ILE A 382 -17.31 0.08 -22.29
C ILE A 382 -17.55 -1.00 -21.24
N THR A 383 -18.68 -0.94 -20.55
CA THR A 383 -19.16 -1.99 -19.64
C THR A 383 -19.95 -3.03 -20.42
N TYR A 384 -19.62 -4.31 -20.25
CA TYR A 384 -20.40 -5.39 -20.84
C TYR A 384 -21.77 -5.48 -20.17
N ASN A 385 -22.80 -5.62 -21.00
CA ASN A 385 -24.16 -5.89 -20.56
C ASN A 385 -24.70 -7.07 -21.35
N SER A 386 -25.30 -8.03 -20.65
CA SER A 386 -25.88 -9.20 -21.31
C SER A 386 -26.95 -8.79 -22.33
N PRO A 387 -26.89 -9.32 -23.56
CA PRO A 387 -27.90 -9.03 -24.58
C PRO A 387 -29.26 -9.64 -24.17
N LYS A 388 -30.36 -9.12 -24.76
CA LYS A 388 -31.69 -9.70 -24.52
C LYS A 388 -31.85 -11.06 -25.19
N VAL A 389 -31.22 -11.22 -26.35
CA VAL A 389 -31.15 -12.48 -27.08
C VAL A 389 -29.75 -13.05 -26.87
N PRO A 390 -29.62 -14.27 -26.32
CA PRO A 390 -28.33 -14.93 -26.25
C PRO A 390 -27.59 -14.90 -27.59
N ALA A 391 -26.32 -14.55 -27.56
CA ALA A 391 -25.56 -14.27 -28.78
C ALA A 391 -25.50 -15.49 -29.73
N VAL A 392 -25.50 -16.73 -29.21
CA VAL A 392 -25.62 -17.93 -30.07
C VAL A 392 -26.92 -17.96 -30.87
N PHE A 393 -28.05 -17.54 -30.29
CA PHE A 393 -29.32 -17.51 -31.00
C PHE A 393 -29.37 -16.34 -31.99
N SER A 394 -28.72 -15.22 -31.68
CA SER A 394 -28.53 -14.14 -32.64
C SER A 394 -27.73 -14.60 -33.86
N ALA A 395 -26.60 -15.29 -33.62
CA ALA A 395 -25.75 -15.82 -34.67
C ALA A 395 -26.50 -16.81 -35.58
N LEU A 396 -27.40 -17.62 -35.02
CA LEU A 396 -28.15 -18.62 -35.77
C LEU A 396 -29.39 -18.07 -36.49
N SER A 397 -29.90 -16.89 -36.11
CA SER A 397 -31.17 -16.36 -36.64
C SER A 397 -31.03 -15.15 -37.56
N LEU A 398 -29.87 -14.47 -37.58
CA LEU A 398 -29.62 -13.29 -38.41
C LEU A 398 -29.30 -13.62 -39.88
N GLY A 399 -29.11 -14.89 -40.25
CA GLY A 399 -28.70 -15.27 -41.61
C GLY A 399 -27.37 -14.64 -41.99
N SER A 400 -27.23 -14.09 -43.20
CA SER A 400 -25.99 -13.43 -43.63
C SER A 400 -25.60 -12.21 -42.79
N ASN A 401 -26.56 -11.61 -42.07
CA ASN A 401 -26.30 -10.46 -41.21
C ASN A 401 -25.57 -10.84 -39.91
N ALA A 402 -25.41 -12.15 -39.63
CA ALA A 402 -24.69 -12.64 -38.46
C ALA A 402 -23.19 -12.27 -38.48
N THR A 403 -22.64 -11.80 -39.60
CA THR A 403 -21.25 -11.31 -39.70
C THR A 403 -21.08 -9.85 -39.27
N VAL A 404 -22.16 -9.17 -38.86
CA VAL A 404 -22.12 -7.75 -38.49
C VAL A 404 -21.98 -7.61 -36.97
N GLU A 405 -20.80 -7.18 -36.51
CA GLU A 405 -20.47 -7.03 -35.08
C GLU A 405 -21.51 -6.21 -34.31
N GLN A 406 -21.99 -5.09 -34.87
CA GLN A 406 -22.97 -4.22 -34.21
C GLN A 406 -24.31 -4.91 -33.92
N ALA A 407 -24.64 -6.02 -34.59
CA ALA A 407 -25.86 -6.76 -34.32
C ALA A 407 -25.83 -7.47 -32.95
N TYR A 408 -24.65 -7.67 -32.36
CA TYR A 408 -24.49 -8.35 -31.07
C TYR A 408 -24.35 -7.39 -29.88
N GLY A 409 -24.27 -6.07 -30.16
CA GLY A 409 -24.04 -5.05 -29.15
C GLY A 409 -22.55 -4.72 -28.95
N PRO A 410 -22.23 -3.82 -28.01
CA PRO A 410 -20.84 -3.49 -27.67
C PRO A 410 -20.05 -4.72 -27.17
N LEU A 411 -18.71 -4.65 -27.23
CA LEU A 411 -17.80 -5.72 -26.78
C LEU A 411 -18.10 -7.10 -27.40
N SER A 412 -18.51 -7.07 -28.67
CA SER A 412 -18.79 -8.26 -29.47
C SER A 412 -17.91 -8.24 -30.70
N PHE A 413 -17.11 -9.29 -30.88
CA PHE A 413 -16.13 -9.38 -31.96
C PHE A 413 -16.47 -10.56 -32.85
N VAL A 414 -16.58 -10.32 -34.16
CA VAL A 414 -16.86 -11.38 -35.13
C VAL A 414 -15.56 -11.75 -35.82
N VAL A 415 -15.28 -13.05 -35.92
CA VAL A 415 -14.07 -13.58 -36.58
C VAL A 415 -14.46 -14.62 -37.61
N ASP A 416 -13.72 -14.65 -38.72
CA ASP A 416 -13.95 -15.62 -39.78
C ASP A 416 -13.35 -16.98 -39.37
N HIS A 417 -13.85 -18.05 -39.98
CA HIS A 417 -13.32 -19.38 -39.73
C HIS A 417 -11.84 -19.45 -40.12
N MET A 418 -11.03 -20.00 -39.22
CA MET A 418 -9.57 -20.11 -39.31
C MET A 418 -8.79 -18.79 -39.21
N ASP A 419 -9.43 -17.69 -38.80
CA ASP A 419 -8.68 -16.53 -38.33
C ASP A 419 -7.78 -16.92 -37.15
N VAL A 420 -6.58 -16.34 -37.09
CA VAL A 420 -5.66 -16.47 -35.97
C VAL A 420 -5.66 -15.14 -35.24
N VAL A 421 -6.27 -15.10 -34.07
CA VAL A 421 -6.60 -13.87 -33.36
C VAL A 421 -5.68 -13.72 -32.17
N ASP A 422 -4.94 -12.61 -32.12
CA ASP A 422 -4.26 -12.14 -30.91
C ASP A 422 -5.23 -11.31 -30.08
N ILE A 423 -5.60 -11.79 -28.91
CA ILE A 423 -6.36 -11.05 -27.91
C ILE A 423 -5.34 -10.49 -26.92
N VAL A 424 -5.10 -9.18 -26.98
CA VAL A 424 -4.17 -8.46 -26.11
C VAL A 424 -4.97 -7.84 -24.97
N ILE A 425 -4.76 -8.31 -23.76
CA ILE A 425 -5.43 -7.80 -22.56
C ILE A 425 -4.42 -6.99 -21.76
N LYS A 426 -4.69 -5.69 -21.61
CA LYS A 426 -3.88 -4.71 -20.86
C LYS A 426 -4.58 -4.39 -19.56
N ASN A 427 -3.94 -4.69 -18.43
CA ASN A 427 -4.55 -4.47 -17.14
C ASN A 427 -4.21 -3.08 -16.58
N GLY A 428 -5.07 -2.09 -16.83
CA GLY A 428 -4.92 -0.74 -16.30
C GLY A 428 -5.42 -0.55 -14.86
N ASP A 429 -5.93 -1.61 -14.24
CA ASP A 429 -6.41 -1.62 -12.86
C ASP A 429 -5.28 -1.96 -11.87
N ALA A 430 -5.47 -1.56 -10.60
CA ALA A 430 -4.53 -1.80 -9.51
C ALA A 430 -4.55 -3.26 -8.99
N GLY A 431 -5.59 -4.04 -9.31
CA GLY A 431 -5.77 -5.43 -8.91
C GLY A 431 -5.24 -6.45 -9.92
N LYS A 432 -5.23 -7.73 -9.51
CA LYS A 432 -4.91 -8.89 -10.38
C LYS A 432 -6.21 -9.48 -10.93
N HIS A 433 -6.24 -9.82 -12.22
CA HIS A 433 -7.45 -10.33 -12.89
C HIS A 433 -7.22 -11.67 -13.58
N PRO A 434 -7.95 -12.75 -13.21
CA PRO A 434 -7.91 -14.01 -13.94
C PRO A 434 -8.88 -14.01 -15.11
N PHE A 435 -8.40 -13.96 -16.35
CA PHE A 435 -9.24 -14.01 -17.54
C PHE A 435 -9.42 -15.43 -18.04
N HIS A 436 -10.68 -15.86 -18.16
CA HIS A 436 -11.08 -17.13 -18.71
C HIS A 436 -11.66 -16.96 -20.12
N LEU A 437 -11.27 -17.82 -21.06
CA LEU A 437 -11.87 -17.92 -22.40
C LEU A 437 -12.58 -19.26 -22.57
N HIS A 438 -13.88 -19.22 -22.86
CA HIS A 438 -14.67 -20.40 -23.16
C HIS A 438 -14.27 -21.01 -24.52
N GLY A 439 -14.52 -22.31 -24.70
CA GLY A 439 -14.40 -22.98 -26.01
C GLY A 439 -12.98 -23.23 -26.53
N HIS A 440 -11.94 -22.62 -25.93
CA HIS A 440 -10.56 -22.70 -26.40
C HIS A 440 -9.55 -22.78 -25.25
N LYS A 441 -8.35 -23.30 -25.57
CA LYS A 441 -7.14 -23.10 -24.76
C LYS A 441 -6.19 -22.18 -25.53
N PRO A 442 -6.27 -20.85 -25.35
CA PRO A 442 -5.37 -19.91 -26.02
C PRO A 442 -3.90 -20.23 -25.76
N MET A 443 -3.05 -19.92 -26.75
CA MET A 443 -1.60 -19.90 -26.57
C MET A 443 -1.18 -18.60 -25.88
N ILE A 444 -0.38 -18.69 -24.82
CA ILE A 444 0.26 -17.50 -24.21
C ILE A 444 1.50 -17.17 -25.05
N VAL A 445 1.45 -16.08 -25.82
CA VAL A 445 2.51 -15.76 -26.80
C VAL A 445 3.33 -14.52 -26.45
N GLY A 446 2.86 -13.73 -25.49
CA GLY A 446 3.56 -12.54 -24.99
C GLY A 446 3.05 -12.11 -23.62
N ARG A 447 3.98 -11.57 -22.82
CA ARG A 447 3.74 -10.95 -21.51
C ARG A 447 4.51 -9.64 -21.42
N SER A 448 3.94 -8.70 -20.69
CA SER A 448 4.57 -7.42 -20.40
C SER A 448 4.34 -7.11 -18.92
N GLU A 449 5.39 -6.63 -18.25
CA GLU A 449 5.38 -6.27 -16.83
C GLU A 449 4.90 -4.82 -16.59
N ASP A 450 5.04 -3.95 -17.59
CA ASP A 450 4.48 -2.60 -17.56
C ASP A 450 4.05 -2.20 -18.98
N TYR A 451 2.79 -2.42 -19.34
CA TYR A 451 2.32 -2.17 -20.71
C TYR A 451 2.37 -0.69 -21.14
N THR A 452 2.68 0.23 -20.22
CA THR A 452 2.85 1.67 -20.49
C THR A 452 4.31 2.06 -20.80
N SER A 453 5.26 1.17 -20.55
CA SER A 453 6.69 1.38 -20.79
C SER A 453 7.09 1.06 -22.23
N ASP A 454 8.11 1.75 -22.74
CA ASP A 454 8.77 1.40 -24.01
C ASP A 454 10.00 0.49 -23.79
N ASP A 455 10.24 0.03 -22.55
CA ASP A 455 11.40 -0.79 -22.19
C ASP A 455 11.23 -2.24 -22.69
N PRO A 456 12.10 -2.73 -23.60
CA PRO A 456 12.01 -4.09 -24.12
C PRO A 456 12.39 -5.18 -23.09
N GLU A 457 12.98 -4.84 -21.95
CA GLU A 457 13.18 -5.79 -20.84
C GLU A 457 11.86 -6.05 -20.09
N LEU A 458 11.06 -5.01 -19.87
CA LEU A 458 9.73 -5.12 -19.24
C LEU A 458 8.67 -5.61 -20.23
N ASN A 459 8.81 -5.23 -21.50
CA ASN A 459 7.87 -5.52 -22.58
C ASN A 459 8.58 -6.24 -23.73
N PRO A 460 8.97 -7.51 -23.53
CA PRO A 460 9.65 -8.28 -24.56
C PRO A 460 8.76 -8.39 -25.81
N PRO A 461 9.31 -8.18 -27.02
CA PRO A 461 8.53 -8.31 -28.23
C PRO A 461 8.05 -9.76 -28.40
N ILE A 462 6.82 -9.93 -28.90
CA ILE A 462 6.27 -11.26 -29.21
C ILE A 462 7.24 -12.00 -30.14
N LYS A 463 7.70 -13.16 -29.67
CA LYS A 463 8.49 -14.07 -30.47
C LYS A 463 7.56 -14.80 -31.42
N GLU A 464 7.58 -14.44 -32.69
CA GLU A 464 6.83 -15.16 -33.71
C GLU A 464 7.44 -16.54 -34.03
N GLY A 465 6.58 -17.49 -34.39
CA GLY A 465 6.99 -18.85 -34.76
C GLY A 465 7.51 -19.70 -33.58
N GLN A 466 6.98 -19.47 -32.37
CA GLN A 466 7.25 -20.35 -31.21
C GLN A 466 6.87 -21.80 -31.54
N ALA A 467 7.76 -22.73 -31.21
CA ALA A 467 7.56 -24.14 -31.54
C ALA A 467 6.47 -24.81 -30.70
N ASN A 468 6.28 -24.35 -29.45
CA ASN A 468 5.35 -24.94 -28.50
C ASN A 468 5.01 -23.96 -27.35
N PRO A 469 4.29 -22.85 -27.60
CA PRO A 469 3.86 -21.96 -26.52
C PRO A 469 2.94 -22.71 -25.55
N MET A 470 2.97 -22.28 -24.28
CA MET A 470 2.05 -22.77 -23.25
C MET A 470 0.60 -22.49 -23.64
N ARG A 471 -0.30 -23.42 -23.32
CA ARG A 471 -1.75 -23.31 -23.60
C ARG A 471 -2.57 -23.60 -22.36
N ARG A 472 -3.48 -22.69 -22.03
CA ARG A 472 -4.41 -22.82 -20.89
C ARG A 472 -5.68 -22.03 -21.15
N ASP A 473 -6.72 -22.26 -20.35
CA ASP A 473 -8.01 -21.56 -20.51
C ASP A 473 -8.22 -20.39 -19.55
N THR A 474 -7.43 -20.27 -18.46
CA THR A 474 -7.53 -19.13 -17.52
C THR A 474 -6.16 -18.54 -17.20
N VAL A 475 -5.92 -17.25 -17.48
CA VAL A 475 -4.64 -16.57 -17.23
C VAL A 475 -4.80 -15.41 -16.25
N GLN A 476 -3.97 -15.37 -15.21
CA GLN A 476 -3.87 -14.22 -14.31
C GLN A 476 -3.06 -13.10 -14.97
N ILE A 477 -3.55 -11.87 -14.86
CA ILE A 477 -2.86 -10.67 -15.31
C ILE A 477 -2.69 -9.74 -14.10
N PRO A 478 -1.46 -9.56 -13.59
CA PRO A 478 -1.19 -8.61 -12.52
C PRO A 478 -1.47 -7.16 -12.92
N SER A 479 -1.51 -6.26 -11.94
CA SER A 479 -1.66 -4.82 -12.17
C SER A 479 -0.58 -4.28 -13.09
N MET A 480 -0.93 -3.41 -14.03
CA MET A 480 -0.04 -2.79 -15.03
C MET A 480 0.62 -3.77 -16.01
N HIS A 481 0.35 -5.07 -15.92
CA HIS A 481 0.85 -6.06 -16.86
C HIS A 481 -0.07 -6.17 -18.08
N SER A 482 0.42 -6.83 -19.15
CA SER A 482 -0.42 -7.28 -20.24
C SER A 482 -0.08 -8.69 -20.70
N VAL A 483 -1.07 -9.39 -21.26
CA VAL A 483 -0.92 -10.72 -21.85
C VAL A 483 -1.48 -10.73 -23.27
N THR A 484 -0.78 -11.40 -24.18
CA THR A 484 -1.30 -11.71 -25.53
C THR A 484 -1.67 -13.18 -25.62
N LEU A 485 -2.96 -13.44 -25.84
CA LEU A 485 -3.55 -14.76 -26.03
C LEU A 485 -3.80 -14.99 -27.52
N ARG A 486 -3.14 -15.98 -28.12
CA ARG A 486 -3.35 -16.34 -29.53
C ARG A 486 -4.33 -17.51 -29.64
N VAL A 487 -5.42 -17.28 -30.37
CA VAL A 487 -6.52 -18.24 -30.58
C VAL A 487 -6.64 -18.53 -32.07
N VAL A 488 -6.89 -19.79 -32.42
CA VAL A 488 -7.30 -20.17 -33.79
C VAL A 488 -8.81 -20.33 -33.78
N ALA A 489 -9.49 -19.64 -34.69
CA ALA A 489 -10.94 -19.65 -34.83
C ALA A 489 -11.43 -20.91 -35.58
N ASP A 490 -11.18 -22.10 -35.00
CA ASP A 490 -11.50 -23.42 -35.55
C ASP A 490 -12.74 -24.11 -34.94
N ASN A 491 -13.43 -23.43 -34.04
CA ASN A 491 -14.59 -23.87 -33.29
C ASN A 491 -15.81 -22.93 -33.48
N PRO A 492 -16.54 -23.05 -34.60
CA PRO A 492 -17.69 -22.18 -34.91
C PRO A 492 -18.76 -22.16 -33.81
N GLY A 493 -18.99 -20.99 -33.23
CA GLY A 493 -19.79 -20.84 -32.02
C GLY A 493 -19.78 -19.42 -31.48
N VAL A 494 -20.22 -19.27 -30.24
CA VAL A 494 -20.09 -18.01 -29.50
C VAL A 494 -19.43 -18.32 -28.17
N TRP A 495 -18.34 -17.61 -27.88
CA TRP A 495 -17.46 -17.89 -26.75
C TRP A 495 -17.32 -16.67 -25.86
N PHE A 496 -17.47 -16.86 -24.56
CA PHE A 496 -17.37 -15.80 -23.57
C PHE A 496 -15.93 -15.65 -23.10
N LEU A 497 -15.44 -14.42 -22.96
CA LEU A 497 -14.19 -14.12 -22.28
C LEU A 497 -14.50 -13.13 -21.18
N HIS A 498 -14.11 -13.46 -19.96
CA HIS A 498 -14.39 -12.61 -18.80
C HIS A 498 -13.36 -12.78 -17.70
N CYS A 499 -13.27 -11.78 -16.82
CA CYS A 499 -12.62 -11.96 -15.54
C CYS A 499 -13.42 -12.99 -14.72
N HIS A 500 -12.73 -13.95 -14.11
CA HIS A 500 -13.35 -15.00 -13.32
C HIS A 500 -13.51 -14.62 -11.84
N ILE A 501 -13.19 -13.38 -11.47
CA ILE A 501 -13.65 -12.81 -10.21
C ILE A 501 -15.13 -12.47 -10.38
N GLU A 502 -16.00 -13.09 -9.58
CA GLU A 502 -17.45 -13.00 -9.77
C GLU A 502 -17.96 -11.57 -9.74
N TRP A 503 -17.44 -10.80 -8.79
CA TRP A 503 -17.81 -9.41 -8.60
C TRP A 503 -17.50 -8.60 -9.86
N HIS A 504 -16.36 -8.85 -10.50
CA HIS A 504 -15.95 -8.15 -11.72
C HIS A 504 -16.79 -8.53 -12.94
N LEU A 505 -17.15 -9.81 -13.07
CA LEU A 505 -18.08 -10.25 -14.11
C LEU A 505 -19.44 -9.57 -13.93
N GLU A 506 -19.98 -9.53 -12.71
CA GLU A 506 -21.28 -8.92 -12.39
C GLU A 506 -21.33 -7.40 -12.67
N VAL A 507 -20.17 -6.71 -12.60
CA VAL A 507 -20.08 -5.30 -13.02
C VAL A 507 -19.60 -5.09 -14.46
N GLY A 508 -19.45 -6.16 -15.25
CA GLY A 508 -19.32 -6.11 -16.70
C GLY A 508 -17.92 -6.25 -17.28
N LEU A 509 -16.99 -6.93 -16.57
CA LEU A 509 -15.64 -7.21 -17.09
C LEU A 509 -15.62 -8.43 -18.04
N ALA A 510 -16.26 -8.27 -19.20
CA ALA A 510 -16.42 -9.37 -20.16
C ALA A 510 -16.50 -8.90 -21.62
N MET A 511 -16.38 -9.84 -22.55
CA MET A 511 -16.64 -9.66 -23.98
C MET A 511 -17.13 -10.97 -24.58
N GLN A 512 -17.66 -10.94 -25.81
CA GLN A 512 -18.06 -12.15 -26.53
C GLN A 512 -17.40 -12.24 -27.91
N LEU A 513 -16.93 -13.43 -28.25
CA LEU A 513 -16.31 -13.78 -29.53
C LEU A 513 -17.31 -14.60 -30.33
N ILE A 514 -17.77 -14.03 -31.44
CA ILE A 514 -18.69 -14.68 -32.38
C ILE A 514 -17.83 -15.29 -33.47
N GLU A 515 -17.65 -16.60 -33.39
CA GLU A 515 -16.72 -17.33 -34.22
C GLU A 515 -17.44 -17.99 -35.40
N ALA A 516 -17.03 -17.61 -36.62
CA ALA A 516 -17.51 -18.19 -37.87
C ALA A 516 -19.04 -18.37 -37.92
N PRO A 517 -19.85 -17.32 -37.70
CA PRO A 517 -21.30 -17.44 -37.48
C PRO A 517 -22.04 -18.07 -38.67
N LEU A 518 -21.55 -17.89 -39.90
CA LEU A 518 -22.12 -18.51 -41.10
C LEU A 518 -21.83 -20.02 -41.18
N GLU A 519 -20.72 -20.48 -40.61
CA GLU A 519 -20.43 -21.90 -40.49
C GLU A 519 -21.20 -22.51 -39.33
N ALA A 520 -21.31 -21.80 -38.21
CA ALA A 520 -22.16 -22.18 -37.09
C ALA A 520 -23.60 -22.43 -37.58
N GLN A 521 -24.19 -21.56 -38.41
CA GLN A 521 -25.52 -21.77 -39.00
C GLN A 521 -25.67 -23.08 -39.80
N GLN A 522 -24.58 -23.64 -40.35
CA GLN A 522 -24.60 -24.87 -41.13
C GLN A 522 -24.36 -26.12 -40.28
N ARG A 523 -23.58 -25.99 -39.20
CA ARG A 523 -23.13 -27.10 -38.36
C ARG A 523 -24.00 -27.28 -37.10
N ASN A 524 -24.59 -26.19 -36.62
CA ASN A 524 -25.20 -26.12 -35.30
C ASN A 524 -26.71 -26.35 -35.39
N THR A 525 -27.23 -27.34 -34.66
CA THR A 525 -28.67 -27.59 -34.54
C THR A 525 -29.07 -27.53 -33.07
N VAL A 526 -29.56 -26.37 -32.65
CA VAL A 526 -30.02 -26.14 -31.27
C VAL A 526 -31.29 -26.96 -30.99
N PRO A 527 -31.35 -27.69 -29.86
CA PRO A 527 -32.56 -28.40 -29.44
C PRO A 527 -33.75 -27.46 -29.22
N GLN A 528 -34.95 -27.90 -29.63
CA GLN A 528 -36.19 -27.14 -29.46
C GLN A 528 -36.44 -26.71 -28.00
N LEU A 529 -36.03 -27.56 -27.05
CA LEU A 529 -36.15 -27.30 -25.61
C LEU A 529 -35.48 -26.00 -25.18
N MET A 530 -34.38 -25.58 -25.81
CA MET A 530 -33.70 -24.33 -25.43
C MET A 530 -34.53 -23.10 -25.82
N TYR A 531 -35.18 -23.12 -26.99
CA TYR A 531 -36.12 -22.08 -27.39
C TYR A 531 -37.36 -22.08 -26.46
N ASP A 532 -37.82 -23.26 -26.05
CA ASP A 532 -38.93 -23.39 -25.11
C ASP A 532 -38.57 -22.84 -23.73
N ASN A 533 -37.33 -23.03 -23.26
CA ASN A 533 -36.80 -22.43 -22.02
C ASN A 533 -36.77 -20.90 -22.10
N CYS A 534 -36.24 -20.33 -23.19
CA CYS A 534 -36.28 -18.87 -23.40
C CYS A 534 -37.71 -18.34 -23.35
N LYS A 535 -38.64 -19.03 -24.02
CA LYS A 535 -40.07 -18.67 -24.02
C LYS A 535 -40.69 -18.77 -22.62
N ALA A 536 -40.35 -19.79 -21.84
CA ALA A 536 -40.82 -19.95 -20.46
C ALA A 536 -40.31 -18.81 -19.54
N LEU A 537 -39.09 -18.32 -19.81
CA LEU A 537 -38.48 -17.18 -19.13
C LEU A 537 -38.89 -15.81 -19.69
N ASN A 538 -39.74 -15.78 -20.72
CA ASN A 538 -40.16 -14.57 -21.43
C ASN A 538 -38.98 -13.78 -22.02
N LEU A 539 -37.97 -14.49 -22.51
CA LEU A 539 -36.79 -13.95 -23.19
C LEU A 539 -36.86 -14.19 -24.71
N PRO A 540 -36.45 -13.21 -25.53
CA PRO A 540 -36.37 -13.40 -26.97
C PRO A 540 -35.21 -14.34 -27.33
N PHE A 541 -35.40 -15.14 -28.38
CA PHE A 541 -34.44 -16.16 -28.85
C PHE A 541 -34.14 -16.04 -30.35
N SER A 542 -34.41 -14.89 -30.95
CA SER A 542 -34.18 -14.65 -32.38
C SER A 542 -33.99 -13.16 -32.65
N GLY A 543 -33.26 -12.84 -33.72
CA GLY A 543 -32.91 -11.47 -34.08
C GLY A 543 -31.57 -11.07 -33.49
N ASN A 544 -31.26 -9.79 -33.53
CA ASN A 544 -30.06 -9.20 -32.96
C ASN A 544 -30.11 -9.18 -31.42
N ALA A 545 -29.10 -8.59 -30.78
CA ALA A 545 -29.01 -8.48 -29.32
C ALA A 545 -30.25 -7.87 -28.64
N ALA A 546 -31.06 -7.09 -29.36
CA ALA A 546 -32.30 -6.49 -28.87
C ALA A 546 -33.58 -7.27 -29.26
N GLY A 547 -33.48 -8.32 -30.09
CA GLY A 547 -34.61 -9.13 -30.55
C GLY A 547 -35.21 -8.73 -31.90
N PHE A 548 -34.54 -7.89 -32.69
CA PHE A 548 -35.03 -7.45 -34.00
C PHE A 548 -34.30 -8.16 -35.15
N ALA A 549 -35.01 -8.43 -36.25
CA ALA A 549 -34.40 -8.90 -37.49
C ALA A 549 -33.70 -7.75 -38.25
N SER A 550 -32.71 -7.12 -37.62
CA SER A 550 -32.00 -5.93 -38.11
C SER A 550 -30.56 -5.92 -37.58
N THR A 551 -29.62 -5.34 -38.32
CA THR A 551 -28.23 -5.16 -37.85
C THR A 551 -28.02 -3.87 -37.06
N THR A 552 -28.97 -2.94 -37.10
CA THR A 552 -28.79 -1.59 -36.54
C THR A 552 -29.88 -1.19 -35.55
N GLN A 553 -31.03 -1.88 -35.53
CA GLN A 553 -32.12 -1.56 -34.61
C GLN A 553 -31.88 -2.20 -33.24
N LEU A 554 -31.28 -1.46 -32.30
CA LEU A 554 -30.94 -1.94 -30.95
C LEU A 554 -31.82 -1.32 -29.85
N ASP A 555 -33.03 -0.88 -30.20
CA ASP A 555 -33.92 -0.18 -29.27
C ASP A 555 -34.21 -1.03 -28.02
N GLY A 556 -33.89 -0.45 -26.86
CA GLY A 556 -34.11 -1.07 -25.57
C GLY A 556 -33.07 -2.12 -25.16
N LEU A 557 -31.99 -2.34 -25.94
CA LEU A 557 -30.81 -3.07 -25.46
C LEU A 557 -30.30 -2.39 -24.17
N PRO A 558 -29.98 -3.13 -23.09
CA PRO A 558 -29.33 -2.55 -21.93
C PRO A 558 -27.99 -1.96 -22.35
N LEU A 559 -27.81 -0.67 -22.13
CA LEU A 559 -26.57 0.04 -22.41
C LEU A 559 -26.21 0.88 -21.18
N GLY A 560 -24.92 1.04 -20.96
CA GLY A 560 -24.41 1.72 -19.78
C GLY A 560 -24.42 0.82 -18.54
N PRO A 561 -24.21 1.37 -17.33
CA PRO A 561 -23.94 2.79 -17.10
C PRO A 561 -22.67 3.25 -17.82
N TYR A 562 -22.53 4.56 -18.04
CA TYR A 562 -21.45 5.12 -18.87
C TYR A 562 -20.41 5.84 -18.00
N PRO A 563 -19.13 5.90 -18.43
CA PRO A 563 -18.13 6.65 -17.69
C PRO A 563 -18.60 8.08 -17.41
N GLN A 564 -18.46 8.53 -16.17
CA GLN A 564 -18.92 9.85 -15.79
C GLN A 564 -18.17 10.93 -16.58
N ASN A 565 -18.91 11.73 -17.36
CA ASN A 565 -18.31 12.88 -18.04
C ASN A 565 -18.08 14.00 -17.03
N ASN A 566 -16.85 14.10 -16.51
CA ASN A 566 -16.41 15.13 -15.58
C ASN A 566 -16.30 16.55 -16.20
N GLY A 567 -16.81 16.75 -17.42
CA GLY A 567 -16.94 18.04 -18.10
C GLY A 567 -18.22 18.82 -17.77
N TRP A 568 -18.25 20.10 -18.14
CA TRP A 568 -19.41 20.97 -17.89
C TRP A 568 -20.56 20.69 -18.88
N HIS A 569 -21.71 20.21 -18.38
CA HIS A 569 -22.92 20.10 -19.21
C HIS A 569 -23.38 21.45 -19.76
N ALA A 570 -24.09 21.47 -20.90
CA ALA A 570 -24.68 22.70 -21.46
C ALA A 570 -25.59 23.46 -20.46
N ARG A 571 -26.26 22.74 -19.56
CA ARG A 571 -27.01 23.34 -18.44
C ARG A 571 -26.10 23.95 -17.39
N GLY A 572 -24.94 23.34 -17.12
CA GLY A 572 -23.90 23.89 -16.26
C GLY A 572 -23.23 25.12 -16.88
N ILE A 573 -22.97 25.11 -18.19
CA ILE A 573 -22.51 26.28 -18.95
C ILE A 573 -23.59 27.37 -18.95
N GLY A 574 -24.87 27.01 -19.12
CA GLY A 574 -25.99 27.95 -19.06
C GLY A 574 -26.22 28.52 -17.66
N ALA A 575 -26.06 27.71 -16.61
CA ALA A 575 -26.11 28.16 -15.22
C ALA A 575 -24.90 29.05 -14.90
N MET A 576 -23.71 28.71 -15.39
CA MET A 576 -22.50 29.52 -15.25
C MET A 576 -22.65 30.84 -16.00
N PHE A 577 -23.15 30.81 -17.25
CA PHE A 577 -23.49 32.02 -18.00
C PHE A 577 -24.56 32.83 -17.28
N GLY A 578 -25.58 32.19 -16.71
CA GLY A 578 -26.59 32.84 -15.89
C GLY A 578 -25.97 33.51 -14.67
N CYS A 579 -25.12 32.81 -13.92
CA CYS A 579 -24.39 33.36 -12.78
C CYS A 579 -23.49 34.53 -13.18
N VAL A 580 -22.73 34.39 -14.27
CA VAL A 580 -21.86 35.45 -14.80
C VAL A 580 -22.68 36.64 -15.29
N PHE A 581 -23.76 36.41 -16.03
CA PHE A 581 -24.65 37.46 -16.53
C PHE A 581 -25.35 38.20 -15.38
N THR A 582 -25.83 37.46 -14.37
CA THR A 582 -26.47 38.03 -13.18
C THR A 582 -25.44 38.77 -12.33
N ALA A 583 -24.22 38.27 -12.21
CA ALA A 583 -23.11 38.96 -11.58
C ALA A 583 -22.74 40.24 -12.36
N THR A 584 -22.76 40.19 -13.70
CA THR A 584 -22.46 41.36 -14.54
C THR A 584 -23.56 42.41 -14.47
N LEU A 585 -24.83 42.00 -14.46
CA LEU A 585 -25.97 42.87 -14.18
C LEU A 585 -25.94 43.42 -12.76
N GLY A 586 -25.55 42.61 -11.78
CA GLY A 586 -25.34 43.02 -10.39
C GLY A 586 -24.24 44.07 -10.30
N MET A 587 -23.09 43.85 -10.94
CA MET A 587 -22.00 44.81 -11.03
C MET A 587 -22.43 46.09 -11.76
N ALA A 588 -23.15 45.99 -12.88
CA ALA A 588 -23.67 47.16 -13.59
C ALA A 588 -24.70 47.93 -12.77
N SER A 589 -25.54 47.24 -12.00
CA SER A 589 -26.52 47.82 -11.08
C SER A 589 -25.83 48.49 -9.90
N VAL A 590 -24.76 47.89 -9.36
CA VAL A 590 -23.92 48.48 -8.30
C VAL A 590 -23.18 49.71 -8.82
N VAL A 591 -22.69 49.69 -10.06
CA VAL A 591 -22.08 50.87 -10.70
C VAL A 591 -23.13 51.97 -10.91
N TRP A 592 -24.34 51.63 -11.38
CA TRP A 592 -25.44 52.58 -11.53
C TRP A 592 -25.89 53.15 -10.17
N TYR A 593 -26.02 52.30 -9.17
CA TYR A 593 -26.41 52.69 -7.81
C TYR A 593 -25.32 53.53 -7.13
N ALA A 594 -24.04 53.20 -7.30
CA ALA A 594 -22.92 54.02 -6.83
C ALA A 594 -22.85 55.40 -7.51
N LEU A 595 -23.47 55.57 -8.69
CA LEU A 595 -23.66 56.86 -9.36
C LEU A 595 -24.93 57.61 -8.89
N GLY A 596 -25.86 56.94 -8.20
CA GLY A 596 -27.08 57.51 -7.63
C GLY A 596 -26.91 57.88 -6.16
N GLY A 597 -26.92 59.17 -5.85
CA GLY A 597 -26.54 59.70 -4.53
C GLY A 597 -27.33 59.15 -3.34
N HIS A 598 -26.54 58.77 -2.32
CA HIS A 598 -26.80 58.60 -0.88
C HIS A 598 -28.11 57.95 -0.41
N LEU A 599 -27.95 56.81 0.25
CA LEU A 599 -29.00 56.08 0.97
C LEU A 599 -28.69 56.03 2.49
N SER A 600 -29.75 55.93 3.29
CA SER A 600 -29.81 56.31 4.72
C SER A 600 -29.43 55.19 5.70
N GLU A 601 -29.19 55.55 6.97
CA GLU A 601 -28.70 54.68 8.08
C GLU A 601 -29.45 53.35 8.26
N GLU A 602 -30.70 53.21 7.82
CA GLU A 602 -31.47 51.94 7.89
C GLU A 602 -30.99 50.86 6.90
N GLU A 603 -30.34 51.25 5.79
CA GLU A 603 -29.80 50.30 4.79
C GLU A 603 -28.38 49.80 5.14
N GLU A 604 -27.64 50.51 5.98
CA GLU A 604 -26.32 50.06 6.49
C GLU A 604 -26.46 48.83 7.41
N GLU A 605 -27.56 48.70 8.16
CA GLU A 605 -27.80 47.54 9.02
C GLU A 605 -28.19 46.28 8.23
N HIS A 606 -28.87 46.42 7.08
CA HIS A 606 -29.24 45.28 6.22
C HIS A 606 -28.03 44.74 5.44
N GLU A 607 -27.14 45.62 4.96
CA GLU A 607 -25.88 45.23 4.31
C GLU A 607 -24.94 44.44 5.24
N HIS A 608 -24.94 44.77 6.54
CA HIS A 608 -24.08 44.09 7.52
C HIS A 608 -24.51 42.63 7.75
N ALA A 609 -25.80 42.32 7.59
CA ALA A 609 -26.33 40.94 7.64
C ALA A 609 -26.00 40.12 6.38
N ILE A 610 -25.90 40.77 5.21
CA ILE A 610 -25.55 40.11 3.94
C ILE A 610 -24.04 39.83 3.85
N LYS A 611 -23.19 40.74 4.35
CA LYS A 611 -21.72 40.54 4.43
C LYS A 611 -21.32 39.32 5.27
N MET A 612 -22.12 38.92 6.26
CA MET A 612 -21.90 37.70 7.06
C MET A 612 -22.17 36.39 6.29
N ARG A 613 -22.87 36.44 5.15
CA ARG A 613 -23.26 35.25 4.38
C ARG A 613 -22.37 34.98 3.16
N ILE A 614 -21.54 35.95 2.76
CA ILE A 614 -20.67 35.87 1.58
C ILE A 614 -19.27 35.32 1.93
N THR A 615 -18.84 35.43 3.18
CA THR A 615 -17.48 35.03 3.62
C THR A 615 -17.25 33.52 3.70
N SER A 616 -18.26 32.67 3.42
CA SER A 616 -18.16 31.22 3.57
C SER A 616 -17.72 30.46 2.30
N ASN A 617 -17.54 31.11 1.15
CA ASN A 617 -17.22 30.44 -0.12
C ASN A 617 -16.09 31.13 -0.90
N ILE A 618 -14.87 31.11 -0.36
CA ILE A 618 -13.69 31.55 -1.12
C ILE A 618 -12.61 30.47 -1.05
N ASN A 619 -12.46 29.73 -2.14
CA ASN A 619 -11.41 28.74 -2.37
C ASN A 619 -10.35 29.37 -3.29
N PHE A 620 -9.13 29.62 -2.79
CA PHE A 620 -8.00 30.08 -3.59
C PHE A 620 -6.98 28.95 -3.69
N GLY A 621 -6.89 28.32 -4.87
CA GLY A 621 -5.82 27.41 -5.23
C GLY A 621 -4.72 28.13 -6.02
N GLY A 622 -3.47 27.97 -5.57
CA GLY A 622 -2.28 27.85 -6.42
C GLY A 622 -1.76 29.05 -7.23
N HIS A 623 -0.63 29.60 -6.77
CA HIS A 623 0.53 30.06 -7.58
C HIS A 623 0.38 31.10 -8.71
N THR A 624 -0.75 31.79 -8.86
CA THR A 624 -0.80 32.95 -9.76
C THR A 624 -0.30 34.21 -9.05
N ALA A 625 0.41 35.08 -9.77
CA ALA A 625 0.73 36.44 -9.30
C ALA A 625 -0.55 37.15 -8.84
N TYR A 626 -0.45 38.10 -7.92
CA TYR A 626 -1.62 38.88 -7.52
C TYR A 626 -2.30 39.49 -8.74
N ASP A 627 -3.60 39.28 -8.91
CA ASP A 627 -4.37 40.03 -9.90
C ASP A 627 -4.41 41.51 -9.51
N GLU A 628 -4.80 42.39 -10.43
CA GLU A 628 -4.83 43.84 -10.16
C GLU A 628 -5.74 44.19 -8.98
N PHE A 629 -6.80 43.41 -8.76
CA PHE A 629 -7.65 43.55 -7.58
C PHE A 629 -6.90 43.24 -6.27
N SER A 630 -6.17 42.14 -6.19
CA SER A 630 -5.39 41.73 -5.02
C SER A 630 -4.26 42.72 -4.75
N LYS A 631 -3.59 43.22 -5.79
CA LYS A 631 -2.59 44.30 -5.66
C LYS A 631 -3.22 45.57 -5.09
N VAL A 632 -4.37 45.98 -5.61
CA VAL A 632 -5.11 47.14 -5.12
C VAL A 632 -5.60 46.92 -3.69
N ALA A 633 -6.11 45.74 -3.34
CA ALA A 633 -6.56 45.41 -1.98
C ALA A 633 -5.40 45.48 -0.96
N VAL A 634 -4.23 44.97 -1.32
CA VAL A 634 -2.99 45.08 -0.52
C VAL A 634 -2.57 46.57 -0.38
N GLN A 635 -2.68 47.36 -1.45
CA GLN A 635 -2.27 48.77 -1.48
C GLN A 635 -3.27 49.75 -0.82
N THR A 636 -4.58 49.45 -0.83
CA THR A 636 -5.66 50.39 -0.42
C THR A 636 -6.00 50.36 1.07
N GLY A 637 -5.25 49.60 1.88
CA GLY A 637 -5.40 49.61 3.34
C GLY A 637 -6.33 48.53 3.90
N LEU A 638 -6.77 47.56 3.11
CA LEU A 638 -7.56 46.41 3.59
C LEU A 638 -6.80 45.63 4.68
N ILE A 639 -5.50 45.42 4.51
CA ILE A 639 -4.63 44.78 5.52
C ILE A 639 -4.63 45.57 6.83
N LYS A 640 -4.59 46.90 6.77
CA LYS A 640 -4.64 47.77 7.95
C LYS A 640 -5.98 47.61 8.69
N THR A 641 -7.08 47.52 7.95
CA THR A 641 -8.41 47.29 8.53
C THR A 641 -8.52 45.92 9.16
N MET A 642 -8.07 44.85 8.49
CA MET A 642 -8.07 43.49 9.04
C MET A 642 -7.22 43.42 10.31
N LEU A 643 -6.02 44.01 10.31
CA LEU A 643 -5.18 44.09 11.50
C LEU A 643 -5.87 44.81 12.66
N ALA A 644 -6.61 45.89 12.41
CA ALA A 644 -7.37 46.57 13.46
C ALA A 644 -8.49 45.68 14.04
N LEU A 645 -9.16 44.87 13.21
CA LEU A 645 -10.16 43.88 13.66
C LEU A 645 -9.53 42.76 14.49
N THR A 646 -8.34 42.29 14.12
CA THR A 646 -7.64 41.25 14.88
C THR A 646 -7.19 41.69 16.27
N GLN A 647 -7.08 42.98 16.55
CA GLN A 647 -6.64 43.47 17.87
C GLN A 647 -7.78 43.56 18.90
N ARG A 648 -9.03 43.45 18.46
CA ARG A 648 -10.18 43.57 19.36
C ARG A 648 -10.34 42.33 20.23
N LYS A 649 -10.89 42.51 21.44
CA LYS A 649 -11.02 41.47 22.49
C LYS A 649 -12.48 41.17 22.86
N GLU A 650 -13.44 41.48 21.99
CA GLU A 650 -14.84 41.20 22.29
C GLU A 650 -15.12 39.70 22.37
N LEU A 651 -16.13 39.34 23.16
CA LEU A 651 -16.53 37.95 23.43
C LEU A 651 -17.86 37.58 22.76
N ASP A 652 -18.56 38.55 22.15
CA ASP A 652 -19.78 38.27 21.41
C ASP A 652 -19.48 37.54 20.10
N SER A 653 -20.39 36.64 19.71
CA SER A 653 -20.18 35.72 18.59
C SER A 653 -19.87 36.45 17.28
N VAL A 654 -20.55 37.55 16.98
CA VAL A 654 -20.39 38.28 15.71
C VAL A 654 -19.03 38.95 15.63
N ARG A 655 -18.64 39.74 16.64
CA ARG A 655 -17.34 40.46 16.60
C ARG A 655 -16.15 39.52 16.74
N ALA A 656 -16.27 38.48 17.56
CA ALA A 656 -15.24 37.45 17.66
C ALA A 656 -15.07 36.68 16.33
N SER A 657 -16.16 36.35 15.65
CA SER A 657 -16.13 35.75 14.30
C SER A 657 -15.43 36.65 13.29
N ALA A 658 -15.76 37.94 13.26
CA ALA A 658 -15.11 38.89 12.35
C ALA A 658 -13.60 39.00 12.61
N SER A 659 -13.19 39.02 13.89
CA SER A 659 -11.78 39.01 14.29
C SER A 659 -11.06 37.73 13.85
N TYR A 660 -11.73 36.57 13.97
CA TYR A 660 -11.22 35.27 13.49
C TYR A 660 -11.03 35.28 11.98
N GLN A 661 -12.07 35.65 11.22
CA GLN A 661 -12.05 35.66 9.76
C GLN A 661 -11.00 36.63 9.19
N ALA A 662 -10.81 37.79 9.84
CA ALA A 662 -9.75 38.73 9.46
C ALA A 662 -8.35 38.09 9.61
N MET A 663 -8.12 37.32 10.68
CA MET A 663 -6.84 36.65 10.91
C MET A 663 -6.62 35.48 9.96
N ASP A 664 -7.65 34.67 9.71
CA ASP A 664 -7.61 33.56 8.74
C ASP A 664 -7.37 34.08 7.31
N THR A 665 -8.01 35.18 6.94
CA THR A 665 -7.80 35.83 5.63
C THR A 665 -6.38 36.34 5.48
N ILE A 666 -5.79 36.95 6.51
CA ILE A 666 -4.37 37.35 6.49
C ILE A 666 -3.46 36.13 6.28
N ALA A 667 -3.73 35.00 6.96
CA ALA A 667 -2.99 33.77 6.77
C ALA A 667 -3.07 33.29 5.31
N ARG A 668 -4.27 33.21 4.73
CA ARG A 668 -4.48 32.80 3.34
C ARG A 668 -3.81 33.72 2.31
N LEU A 669 -3.77 35.03 2.55
CA LEU A 669 -3.09 35.95 1.62
C LEU A 669 -1.60 35.64 1.52
N MET A 670 -0.94 35.26 2.62
CA MET A 670 0.50 34.99 2.65
C MET A 670 0.91 33.71 1.90
N THR A 671 -0.04 32.84 1.56
CA THR A 671 0.21 31.62 0.78
C THR A 671 0.00 31.84 -0.72
N SER A 672 -0.41 33.04 -1.14
CA SER A 672 -0.67 33.44 -2.52
C SER A 672 0.35 34.47 -3.04
N GLY A 673 0.53 34.57 -4.36
CA GLY A 673 1.47 35.52 -5.00
C GLY A 673 2.90 35.01 -5.17
N THR A 674 3.73 35.79 -5.88
CA THR A 674 5.15 35.48 -6.15
C THR A 674 6.01 35.56 -4.89
N THR A 675 7.22 34.97 -4.91
CA THR A 675 8.18 35.06 -3.79
C THR A 675 8.44 36.51 -3.36
N ALA A 676 8.58 37.42 -4.31
CA ALA A 676 8.81 38.84 -4.02
C ALA A 676 7.60 39.51 -3.35
N GLU A 677 6.39 39.24 -3.85
CA GLU A 677 5.15 39.77 -3.28
C GLU A 677 4.91 39.25 -1.86
N ARG A 678 5.15 37.95 -1.62
CA ARG A 678 5.03 37.33 -0.29
C ARG A 678 6.06 37.90 0.69
N ARG A 679 7.33 38.05 0.28
CA ARG A 679 8.37 38.72 1.11
C ARG A 679 7.97 40.15 1.45
N SER A 680 7.47 40.91 0.48
CA SER A 680 7.00 42.28 0.71
C SER A 680 5.84 42.34 1.69
N LEU A 681 4.84 41.46 1.56
CA LEU A 681 3.68 41.41 2.44
C LEU A 681 4.08 41.06 3.88
N VAL A 682 4.87 40.00 4.07
CA VAL A 682 5.33 39.58 5.41
C VAL A 682 6.17 40.68 6.06
N THR A 683 7.00 41.40 5.28
CA THR A 683 7.77 42.55 5.78
C THR A 683 6.85 43.64 6.34
N ASP A 684 5.81 44.04 5.60
CA ASP A 684 4.82 45.03 6.08
C ASP A 684 4.05 44.54 7.32
N LEU A 685 3.65 43.27 7.35
CA LEU A 685 2.94 42.68 8.49
C LEU A 685 3.84 42.63 9.76
N VAL A 686 5.12 42.30 9.62
CA VAL A 686 6.10 42.31 10.71
C VAL A 686 6.28 43.74 11.26
N GLN A 687 6.43 44.74 10.38
CA GLN A 687 6.49 46.15 10.79
C GLN A 687 5.23 46.60 11.55
N ARG A 688 4.08 46.00 11.24
CA ARG A 688 2.80 46.25 11.91
C ARG A 688 2.55 45.36 13.14
N ASN A 689 3.58 44.67 13.63
CA ASN A 689 3.54 43.83 14.84
C ASN A 689 2.60 42.60 14.74
N ILE A 690 2.45 41.98 13.57
CA ILE A 690 1.60 40.78 13.40
C ILE A 690 1.95 39.66 14.38
N VAL A 691 3.25 39.45 14.66
CA VAL A 691 3.72 38.41 15.59
C VAL A 691 3.19 38.67 17.00
N LYS A 692 3.33 39.91 17.49
CA LYS A 692 2.81 40.30 18.82
C LYS A 692 1.29 40.19 18.89
N ILE A 693 0.58 40.52 17.81
CA ILE A 693 -0.88 40.37 17.72
C ILE A 693 -1.26 38.89 17.84
N ALA A 694 -0.59 38.01 17.10
CA ALA A 694 -0.82 36.57 17.17
C ALA A 694 -0.52 36.00 18.56
N LEU A 695 0.63 36.36 19.16
CA LEU A 695 0.99 35.93 20.52
C LEU A 695 -0.03 36.40 21.57
N ASN A 696 -0.55 37.63 21.45
CA ASN A 696 -1.63 38.12 22.32
C ASN A 696 -2.95 37.34 22.12
N LYS A 697 -3.22 36.86 20.90
CA LYS A 697 -4.41 36.05 20.60
C LYS A 697 -4.31 34.62 21.10
N MET A 698 -3.10 34.08 21.31
CA MET A 698 -2.90 32.83 22.05
C MET A 698 -3.38 32.93 23.52
N ASP A 699 -3.54 34.13 24.08
CA ASP A 699 -4.10 34.37 25.42
C ASP A 699 -5.57 34.78 25.41
N HIS A 700 -6.23 34.71 24.25
CA HIS A 700 -7.61 35.16 24.15
C HIS A 700 -8.54 34.32 25.04
N PRO A 701 -9.60 34.88 25.65
CA PRO A 701 -10.54 34.07 26.43
C PRO A 701 -11.30 33.01 25.63
N LEU A 702 -11.30 33.08 24.29
CA LEU A 702 -11.99 32.14 23.40
C LEU A 702 -10.98 31.22 22.70
N CYS A 703 -11.19 29.90 22.81
CA CYS A 703 -10.27 28.89 22.27
C CYS A 703 -10.14 28.93 20.74
N LEU A 704 -11.18 29.37 20.02
CA LEU A 704 -11.13 29.56 18.57
C LEU A 704 -10.01 30.55 18.14
N HIS A 705 -9.74 31.55 18.97
CA HIS A 705 -8.67 32.52 18.70
C HIS A 705 -7.27 31.97 18.96
N HIS A 706 -7.13 30.95 19.81
CA HIS A 706 -5.86 30.23 19.98
C HIS A 706 -5.53 29.46 18.70
N GLN A 707 -6.54 28.81 18.12
CA GLN A 707 -6.38 28.04 16.90
C GLN A 707 -5.96 28.91 15.70
N VAL A 708 -6.66 30.01 15.43
CA VAL A 708 -6.31 30.87 14.29
C VAL A 708 -4.97 31.58 14.48
N ALA A 709 -4.60 31.91 15.72
CA ALA A 709 -3.30 32.49 16.03
C ALA A 709 -2.15 31.49 15.82
N ALA A 710 -2.33 30.23 16.25
CA ALA A 710 -1.37 29.16 16.00
C ALA A 710 -1.22 28.88 14.49
N ASN A 711 -2.34 28.83 13.74
CA ASN A 711 -2.30 28.65 12.28
C ASN A 711 -1.64 29.84 11.57
N LEU A 712 -1.90 31.07 12.00
CA LEU A 712 -1.24 32.26 11.46
C LEU A 712 0.28 32.21 11.70
N LEU A 713 0.71 31.87 12.92
CA LEU A 713 2.14 31.73 13.25
C LEU A 713 2.78 30.59 12.44
N ARG A 714 2.09 29.47 12.27
CA ARG A 714 2.54 28.37 11.40
C ARG A 714 2.71 28.87 9.97
N THR A 715 1.74 29.57 9.43
CA THR A 715 1.78 30.10 8.06
C THR A 715 2.95 31.06 7.89
N LEU A 716 3.16 31.97 8.85
CA LEU A 716 4.26 32.93 8.85
C LEU A 716 5.64 32.27 8.79
N THR A 717 5.83 31.14 9.49
CA THR A 717 7.15 30.50 9.62
C THR A 717 7.37 29.36 8.63
N THR A 718 6.32 28.67 8.19
CA THR A 718 6.42 27.48 7.34
C THR A 718 6.06 27.74 5.88
N GLU A 719 5.16 28.69 5.63
CA GLU A 719 4.66 29.05 4.30
C GLU A 719 4.96 30.53 4.02
N SER A 720 5.99 31.08 4.65
CA SER A 720 6.41 32.47 4.53
C SER A 720 7.83 32.60 5.08
N PHE A 721 8.33 33.83 5.15
CA PHE A 721 9.75 34.10 5.41
C PHE A 721 9.99 34.74 6.79
N LEU A 722 9.11 34.50 7.78
CA LEU A 722 9.21 35.16 9.09
C LEU A 722 10.56 34.88 9.78
N GLY A 723 11.08 33.65 9.66
CA GLY A 723 12.35 33.26 10.27
C GLY A 723 13.56 34.07 9.80
N GLU A 724 13.49 34.70 8.62
CA GLU A 724 14.52 35.60 8.11
C GLU A 724 14.41 37.03 8.67
N MET A 725 13.26 37.39 9.24
CA MET A 725 12.90 38.76 9.60
C MET A 725 12.90 39.02 11.12
N ILE A 726 13.13 37.99 11.93
CA ILE A 726 13.10 38.07 13.39
C ILE A 726 14.43 37.67 14.01
N ASN A 727 14.73 38.22 15.19
CA ASN A 727 15.94 37.89 15.95
C ASN A 727 15.71 36.73 16.94
N GLY A 728 16.80 36.26 17.58
CA GLY A 728 16.75 35.15 18.53
C GLY A 728 15.81 35.37 19.72
N ALA A 729 15.71 36.61 20.24
CA ALA A 729 14.80 36.93 21.34
C ALA A 729 13.31 36.79 20.93
N GLN A 730 12.95 37.29 19.75
CA GLN A 730 11.60 37.14 19.20
C GLN A 730 11.28 35.67 18.92
N ALA A 731 12.23 34.90 18.39
CA ALA A 731 12.06 33.46 18.18
C ALA A 731 11.86 32.72 19.51
N ALA A 732 12.63 33.06 20.55
CA ALA A 732 12.48 32.49 21.89
C ALA A 732 11.10 32.78 22.50
N ASP A 733 10.60 34.00 22.37
CA ASP A 733 9.27 34.37 22.87
C ASP A 733 8.16 33.57 22.15
N ILE A 734 8.28 33.38 20.83
CA ILE A 734 7.34 32.55 20.04
C ILE A 734 7.41 31.10 20.51
N ILE A 735 8.60 30.51 20.59
CA ILE A 735 8.80 29.12 20.98
C ILE A 735 8.26 28.87 22.40
N ALA A 736 8.63 29.71 23.37
CA ALA A 736 8.16 29.58 24.74
C ALA A 736 6.63 29.67 24.84
N LYS A 737 6.01 30.60 24.11
CA LYS A 737 4.55 30.77 24.12
C LYS A 737 3.83 29.54 23.55
N LEU A 738 4.28 29.07 22.40
CA LEU A 738 3.68 27.95 21.67
C LEU A 738 3.92 26.61 22.38
N ALA A 739 5.11 26.39 22.94
CA ALA A 739 5.40 25.19 23.73
C ALA A 739 4.60 25.17 25.04
N SER A 740 4.44 26.32 25.72
CA SER A 740 3.59 26.42 26.91
C SER A 740 2.13 26.10 26.61
N PHE A 741 1.58 26.65 25.52
CA PHE A 741 0.23 26.30 25.03
C PHE A 741 0.13 24.82 24.70
N THR A 742 1.11 24.27 23.98
CA THR A 742 1.07 22.85 23.59
C THR A 742 1.05 21.95 24.82
N ALA A 743 1.65 22.38 25.93
CA ALA A 743 1.67 21.63 27.17
C ALA A 743 0.47 21.89 28.12
N SER A 744 -0.56 22.66 27.73
CA SER A 744 -1.66 23.09 28.62
C SER A 744 -2.88 22.16 28.69
N GLY A 745 -2.98 21.16 27.80
CA GLY A 745 -4.10 20.21 27.73
C GLY A 745 -5.42 20.81 27.18
N PRO A 746 -6.44 19.95 26.90
CA PRO A 746 -7.64 20.34 26.15
C PRO A 746 -8.77 20.97 26.99
N ASP A 747 -8.61 21.11 28.31
CA ASP A 747 -9.71 21.45 29.24
C ASP A 747 -10.48 22.72 28.86
N LEU A 748 -9.77 23.76 28.40
CA LEU A 748 -10.39 25.01 27.95
C LEU A 748 -11.31 24.79 26.74
N PHE A 749 -10.85 24.00 25.77
CA PHE A 749 -11.57 23.69 24.54
C PHE A 749 -12.84 22.88 24.87
N ILE A 750 -12.70 21.85 25.71
CA ILE A 750 -13.83 21.04 26.19
C ILE A 750 -14.85 21.93 26.88
N LYS A 751 -14.42 22.77 27.83
CA LYS A 751 -15.30 23.68 28.58
C LYS A 751 -16.07 24.61 27.65
N GLN A 752 -15.42 25.18 26.65
CA GLN A 752 -16.06 26.18 25.79
C GLN A 752 -16.98 25.58 24.73
N PHE A 753 -16.60 24.45 24.13
CA PHE A 753 -17.44 23.78 23.14
C PHE A 753 -18.71 23.20 23.77
N THR A 754 -18.69 22.92 25.07
CA THR A 754 -19.82 22.32 25.79
C THR A 754 -20.69 23.33 26.55
N SER A 755 -20.26 24.60 26.64
CA SER A 755 -21.00 25.65 27.35
C SER A 755 -21.95 26.40 26.41
N PRO A 756 -23.23 26.59 26.76
CA PRO A 756 -24.20 27.28 25.90
C PRO A 756 -23.76 28.66 25.43
N SER A 757 -23.09 29.44 26.29
CA SER A 757 -22.62 30.80 25.98
C SER A 757 -21.48 30.87 24.95
N THR A 758 -20.80 29.75 24.69
CA THR A 758 -19.59 29.69 23.86
C THR A 758 -19.60 28.56 22.82
N SER A 759 -20.66 27.75 22.80
CA SER A 759 -20.84 26.59 21.90
C SER A 759 -20.95 26.98 20.42
N TRP A 760 -21.35 28.22 20.11
CA TRP A 760 -21.36 28.78 18.76
C TRP A 760 -19.99 28.72 18.05
N GLN A 761 -18.89 28.63 18.81
CA GLN A 761 -17.53 28.45 18.26
C GLN A 761 -17.41 27.16 17.42
N THR A 762 -18.23 26.15 17.70
CA THR A 762 -18.24 24.90 16.92
C THR A 762 -18.64 25.14 15.46
N SER A 763 -19.59 26.04 15.20
CA SER A 763 -19.98 26.43 13.84
C SER A 763 -18.84 27.00 13.01
N ILE A 764 -17.90 27.70 13.64
CA ILE A 764 -16.75 28.26 12.93
C ILE A 764 -15.64 27.22 12.80
N ALA A 765 -15.42 26.43 13.85
CA ALA A 765 -14.39 25.39 13.86
C ALA A 765 -14.66 24.25 12.86
N ILE A 766 -15.93 23.89 12.63
CA ILE A 766 -16.30 22.72 11.80
C ILE A 766 -17.40 22.99 10.77
N GLY A 767 -17.90 24.22 10.65
CA GLY A 767 -18.97 24.58 9.70
C GLY A 767 -20.40 24.26 10.17
N ARG A 768 -20.60 23.73 11.38
CA ARG A 768 -21.93 23.47 11.99
C ARG A 768 -21.90 23.44 13.51
N GLU A 769 -23.04 23.63 14.16
CA GLU A 769 -23.16 23.44 15.62
C GLU A 769 -23.12 21.95 15.98
N LEU A 770 -22.43 21.61 17.08
CA LEU A 770 -22.37 20.26 17.62
C LEU A 770 -23.34 20.07 18.79
N THR A 771 -23.93 18.88 18.89
CA THR A 771 -24.63 18.48 20.12
C THR A 771 -23.64 18.33 21.29
N LEU A 772 -24.11 18.42 22.53
CA LEU A 772 -23.25 18.32 23.72
C LEU A 772 -22.35 17.06 23.75
N PRO A 773 -22.83 15.85 23.43
CA PRO A 773 -21.97 14.66 23.36
C PRO A 773 -20.90 14.77 22.26
N GLN A 774 -21.27 15.28 21.09
CA GLN A 774 -20.34 15.47 19.96
C GLN A 774 -19.28 16.53 20.29
N ALA A 775 -19.68 17.63 20.95
CA ALA A 775 -18.77 18.67 21.40
C ALA A 775 -17.75 18.15 22.44
N LYS A 776 -18.19 17.31 23.39
CA LYS A 776 -17.30 16.64 24.36
C LYS A 776 -16.29 15.73 23.68
N ALA A 777 -16.71 14.99 22.66
CA ALA A 777 -15.84 14.07 21.93
C ALA A 777 -14.84 14.82 21.02
N TYR A 778 -15.28 15.88 20.34
CA TYR A 778 -14.48 16.57 19.31
C TYR A 778 -13.50 17.61 19.86
N ALA A 779 -13.84 18.31 20.95
CA ALA A 779 -13.02 19.40 21.48
C ALA A 779 -11.54 19.03 21.75
N PRO A 780 -11.22 17.83 22.30
CA PRO A 780 -9.83 17.40 22.47
C PRO A 780 -9.05 17.24 21.15
N ARG A 781 -9.71 16.79 20.08
CA ARG A 781 -9.10 16.67 18.74
C ARG A 781 -8.83 18.05 18.13
N TYR A 782 -9.76 19.00 18.26
CA TYR A 782 -9.55 20.38 17.80
C TYR A 782 -8.41 21.08 18.54
N PHE A 783 -8.25 20.80 19.84
CA PHE A 783 -7.06 21.20 20.59
C PHE A 783 -5.79 20.55 20.02
N GLY A 784 -5.81 19.23 19.74
CA GLY A 784 -4.70 18.51 19.12
C GLY A 784 -4.22 19.11 17.79
N LEU A 785 -5.16 19.46 16.89
CA LEU A 785 -4.85 20.18 15.65
C LEU A 785 -4.20 21.55 15.91
N THR A 786 -4.59 22.22 16.99
CA THR A 786 -3.99 23.49 17.39
C THR A 786 -2.58 23.30 17.96
N GLN A 787 -2.34 22.24 18.75
CA GLN A 787 -1.02 21.87 19.23
C GLN A 787 -0.05 21.62 18.07
N GLU A 788 -0.48 20.89 17.04
CA GLU A 788 0.36 20.64 15.88
C GLU A 788 0.69 21.91 15.11
N ASN A 789 -0.28 22.81 14.91
CA ASN A 789 0.00 24.10 14.29
C ASN A 789 1.07 24.88 15.07
N ALA A 790 0.98 24.87 16.40
CA ALA A 790 1.98 25.48 17.28
C ALA A 790 3.37 24.81 17.13
N MET A 791 3.42 23.48 17.07
CA MET A 791 4.66 22.72 16.87
C MET A 791 5.32 23.00 15.52
N TRP A 792 4.54 22.97 14.44
CA TRP A 792 5.05 23.31 13.11
C TRP A 792 5.50 24.75 12.99
N ALA A 793 4.85 25.68 13.70
CA ALA A 793 5.30 27.06 13.74
C ALA A 793 6.72 27.18 14.35
N MET A 794 6.98 26.46 15.45
CA MET A 794 8.32 26.40 16.07
C MET A 794 9.34 25.69 15.18
N HIS A 795 8.94 24.60 14.54
CA HIS A 795 9.78 23.91 13.55
C HIS A 795 10.17 24.84 12.39
N GLY A 796 9.25 25.60 11.82
CA GLY A 796 9.52 26.53 10.72
C GLY A 796 10.50 27.67 11.07
N LEU A 797 10.61 28.04 12.35
CA LEU A 797 11.64 29.01 12.79
C LEU A 797 13.05 28.44 12.69
N MET A 798 13.19 27.13 12.89
CA MET A 798 14.47 26.43 12.93
C MET A 798 14.84 25.82 11.57
N CYS A 799 13.88 25.22 10.88
CA CYS A 799 14.03 24.56 9.58
C CYS A 799 13.77 25.57 8.44
N ARG A 800 14.74 26.46 8.21
CA ARG A 800 14.70 27.52 7.19
C ARG A 800 16.01 27.61 6.41
N ASP A 801 15.98 28.31 5.28
CA ASP A 801 17.16 28.63 4.49
C ASP A 801 17.43 30.15 4.48
N PRO A 802 18.65 30.61 4.83
CA PRO A 802 19.75 29.82 5.38
C PRO A 802 19.42 29.30 6.80
N PRO A 803 20.01 28.16 7.23
CA PRO A 803 19.82 27.62 8.58
C PRO A 803 20.26 28.62 9.67
N PRO A 804 19.63 28.62 10.86
CA PRO A 804 20.09 29.45 11.98
C PRO A 804 21.53 29.11 12.38
N THR A 805 22.36 30.14 12.57
CA THR A 805 23.75 30.00 13.08
C THR A 805 23.77 29.55 14.54
N HIS A 806 24.90 29.06 15.04
CA HIS A 806 25.05 28.74 16.46
C HIS A 806 24.81 29.97 17.34
N GLN A 807 25.27 31.16 16.91
CA GLN A 807 24.98 32.40 17.64
C GLN A 807 23.47 32.68 17.74
N THR A 808 22.72 32.48 16.66
CA THR A 808 21.26 32.70 16.68
C THR A 808 20.56 31.74 17.65
N ARG A 809 21.01 30.48 17.70
CA ARG A 809 20.49 29.47 18.62
C ARG A 809 20.86 29.78 20.07
N LEU A 810 22.09 30.23 20.31
CA LEU A 810 22.53 30.71 21.61
C LEU A 810 21.70 31.90 22.08
N ASP A 811 21.39 32.86 21.21
CA ASP A 811 20.56 34.02 21.53
C ASP A 811 19.14 33.61 21.96
N ILE A 812 18.57 32.58 21.31
CA ILE A 812 17.29 31.99 21.73
C ILE A 812 17.39 31.45 23.16
N LEU A 813 18.43 30.64 23.42
CA LEU A 813 18.64 29.97 24.70
C LEU A 813 19.00 30.94 25.84
N ARG A 814 19.78 31.99 25.57
CA ARG A 814 20.12 33.02 26.56
C ARG A 814 18.92 33.89 26.92
N HIS A 815 18.10 34.24 25.93
CA HIS A 815 16.91 35.06 26.16
C HIS A 815 15.87 34.33 27.01
N ASN A 816 15.62 33.04 26.71
CA ASN A 816 14.72 32.22 27.52
C ASN A 816 15.18 30.75 27.62
N PRO A 817 15.97 30.40 28.66
CA PRO A 817 16.42 29.02 28.88
C PRO A 817 15.29 28.01 29.15
N GLU A 818 14.10 28.47 29.57
CA GLU A 818 12.96 27.60 29.83
C GLU A 818 12.43 26.94 28.56
N VAL A 819 12.77 27.46 27.37
CA VAL A 819 12.48 26.83 26.08
C VAL A 819 12.92 25.37 26.08
N ILE A 820 14.08 25.05 26.64
CA ILE A 820 14.59 23.67 26.71
C ILE A 820 13.60 22.77 27.48
N ASP A 821 13.16 23.22 28.65
CA ASP A 821 12.29 22.43 29.52
C ASP A 821 10.88 22.29 28.93
N LEU A 822 10.37 23.35 28.32
CA LEU A 822 9.08 23.34 27.62
C LEU A 822 9.12 22.38 26.41
N MET A 823 10.21 22.38 25.63
CA MET A 823 10.34 21.47 24.50
C MET A 823 10.46 20.01 24.96
N PHE A 824 11.21 19.71 26.03
CA PHE A 824 11.24 18.36 26.61
C PHE A 824 9.87 17.92 27.16
N LYS A 825 9.10 18.86 27.72
CA LYS A 825 7.72 18.59 28.15
C LYS A 825 6.84 18.22 26.96
N CYS A 826 6.99 18.91 25.83
CA CYS A 826 6.28 18.60 24.58
C CYS A 826 6.72 17.27 23.97
N ALA A 827 8.03 16.99 23.94
CA ALA A 827 8.60 15.71 23.48
C ALA A 827 8.17 14.51 24.33
N SER A 828 7.71 14.75 25.55
CA SER A 828 7.23 13.72 26.49
C SER A 828 5.70 13.57 26.50
N LEU A 829 4.98 14.28 25.63
CA LEU A 829 3.52 14.12 25.50
C LEU A 829 3.21 12.68 25.10
N ARG A 830 2.15 12.12 25.69
CA ARG A 830 1.67 10.78 25.35
C ARG A 830 0.74 10.86 24.16
N ARG A 831 0.67 9.76 23.41
CA ARG A 831 -0.33 9.61 22.35
C ARG A 831 -1.72 9.58 22.97
N GLU A 832 -2.57 10.48 22.51
CA GLU A 832 -3.91 10.64 23.06
C GLU A 832 -4.97 9.92 22.19
N PRO A 833 -5.99 9.30 22.80
CA PRO A 833 -6.98 8.48 22.06
C PRO A 833 -7.82 9.22 21.02
N TRP A 834 -7.90 10.56 21.09
CA TRP A 834 -8.75 11.39 20.23
C TRP A 834 -8.03 11.99 19.02
N TYR A 835 -6.70 11.95 19.04
CA TYR A 835 -5.84 12.37 17.92
C TYR A 835 -4.59 11.50 17.91
N PRO A 836 -4.73 10.18 17.69
CA PRO A 836 -3.62 9.24 17.81
C PRO A 836 -2.55 9.41 16.73
N GLU A 837 -2.87 10.02 15.59
CA GLU A 837 -1.92 10.41 14.54
C GLU A 837 -1.07 11.65 14.90
N ASN A 838 -1.26 12.22 16.10
CA ASN A 838 -0.57 13.45 16.52
C ASN A 838 0.96 13.28 16.52
N GLN A 839 1.65 14.26 15.91
CA GLN A 839 3.11 14.28 15.74
C GLN A 839 3.84 15.31 16.63
N CYS A 840 3.17 15.96 17.58
CA CYS A 840 3.75 17.00 18.43
C CYS A 840 5.03 16.57 19.16
N ASP A 841 5.09 15.32 19.63
CA ASP A 841 6.24 14.76 20.34
C ASP A 841 7.47 14.68 19.42
N SER A 842 7.27 14.18 18.20
CA SER A 842 8.33 14.03 17.20
C SER A 842 8.87 15.39 16.73
N ILE A 843 7.98 16.34 16.43
CA ILE A 843 8.39 17.70 16.01
C ILE A 843 9.14 18.41 17.16
N ALA A 844 8.71 18.21 18.42
CA ALA A 844 9.42 18.74 19.56
C ALA A 844 10.85 18.18 19.66
N CYS A 845 11.03 16.88 19.38
CA CYS A 845 12.35 16.26 19.31
C CYS A 845 13.20 16.83 18.17
N GLU A 846 12.62 17.09 16.99
CA GLU A 846 13.32 17.74 15.87
C GLU A 846 13.80 19.15 16.24
N VAL A 847 12.94 19.96 16.86
CA VAL A 847 13.30 21.31 17.31
C VAL A 847 14.41 21.26 18.36
N ILE A 848 14.36 20.32 19.31
CA ILE A 848 15.46 20.10 20.27
C ILE A 848 16.75 19.76 19.51
N ALA A 849 16.71 18.83 18.56
CA ALA A 849 17.88 18.46 17.79
C ALA A 849 18.45 19.66 17.00
N MET A 850 17.60 20.48 16.38
CA MET A 850 18.01 21.68 15.64
C MET A 850 18.60 22.78 16.53
N LEU A 851 18.13 22.92 17.78
CA LEU A 851 18.72 23.87 18.73
C LEU A 851 20.18 23.56 19.05
N PHE A 852 20.58 22.29 18.95
CA PHE A 852 21.92 21.81 19.33
C PHE A 852 22.69 21.11 18.20
N MET A 853 22.21 21.08 16.96
CA MET A 853 22.95 20.41 15.87
C MET A 853 24.22 21.19 15.47
N ASP A 854 25.24 20.52 14.96
CA ASP A 854 26.41 21.19 14.38
C ASP A 854 26.04 21.84 13.02
N LEU A 855 26.91 22.69 12.49
CA LEU A 855 26.75 23.28 11.16
C LEU A 855 26.92 22.21 10.07
N LEU A 856 26.08 22.28 9.02
CA LEU A 856 26.19 21.40 7.84
C LEU A 856 27.52 21.54 7.09
N GLU A 857 28.32 22.56 7.40
CA GLU A 857 29.68 22.70 6.88
C GLU A 857 30.67 21.68 7.45
N ASN A 858 30.32 21.00 8.55
CA ASN A 858 31.20 20.10 9.29
C ASN A 858 30.68 18.66 9.29
N VAL A 859 31.60 17.71 9.40
CA VAL A 859 31.28 16.34 9.80
C VAL A 859 31.69 16.20 11.27
N PRO A 860 30.74 15.93 12.18
CA PRO A 860 31.04 15.80 13.61
C PRO A 860 32.18 14.80 13.89
N GLY A 861 33.23 15.25 14.56
CA GLY A 861 34.39 14.41 14.92
C GLY A 861 35.47 14.28 13.84
N VAL A 862 35.40 15.07 12.77
CA VAL A 862 36.45 15.18 11.74
C VAL A 862 37.13 16.53 11.85
N HIS A 863 38.46 16.53 11.99
CA HIS A 863 39.26 17.75 11.93
C HIS A 863 39.41 18.23 10.48
N THR A 864 39.26 19.54 10.26
CA THR A 864 39.44 20.16 8.95
C THR A 864 40.16 21.50 9.10
N VAL A 865 41.20 21.75 8.31
CA VAL A 865 41.98 23.00 8.34
C VAL A 865 41.52 23.95 7.22
N LEU A 866 41.28 25.23 7.56
CA LEU A 866 40.96 26.32 6.63
C LEU A 866 41.99 27.47 6.70
N PRO A 867 42.02 28.40 5.72
CA PRO A 867 42.88 29.60 5.75
C PRO A 867 42.50 30.61 6.85
N ASP A 868 43.49 31.39 7.33
CA ASP A 868 43.43 32.22 8.55
C ASP A 868 42.19 33.12 8.76
N ALA A 869 41.61 33.71 7.70
CA ALA A 869 40.46 34.61 7.82
C ALA A 869 39.12 33.88 8.11
N ALA A 870 39.01 32.61 7.72
CA ALA A 870 37.83 31.79 7.98
C ALA A 870 37.83 31.20 9.41
N GLN A 871 39.02 31.05 10.00
CA GLN A 871 39.23 30.46 11.32
C GLN A 871 38.57 31.29 12.44
N ALA A 872 38.71 32.62 12.42
CA ALA A 872 38.13 33.47 13.47
C ALA A 872 36.59 33.43 13.54
N SER A 873 35.93 33.27 12.39
CA SER A 873 34.46 33.09 12.34
C SER A 873 34.05 31.70 12.84
N ASP A 874 34.87 30.68 12.57
CA ASP A 874 34.62 29.31 13.03
C ASP A 874 34.81 29.19 14.54
N ASP A 875 35.82 29.88 15.09
CA ASP A 875 36.08 29.91 16.52
C ASP A 875 34.90 30.53 17.29
N ALA A 876 34.30 31.62 16.77
CA ALA A 876 33.12 32.25 17.36
C ALA A 876 31.87 31.35 17.31
N GLU A 877 31.64 30.65 16.18
CA GLU A 877 30.54 29.68 16.07
C GLU A 877 30.75 28.45 16.96
N ALA A 878 31.99 28.02 17.17
CA ALA A 878 32.34 26.94 18.10
C ALA A 878 32.16 27.36 19.57
N GLU A 879 32.51 28.60 19.93
CA GLU A 879 32.25 29.16 21.27
C GLU A 879 30.74 29.21 21.54
N ALA A 880 29.95 29.71 20.59
CA ALA A 880 28.50 29.77 20.72
C ALA A 880 27.83 28.39 20.86
N PHE A 881 28.36 27.39 20.14
CA PHE A 881 27.92 26.00 20.24
C PHE A 881 28.19 25.41 21.63
N ASN A 882 29.41 25.58 22.13
CA ASN A 882 29.80 25.09 23.46
C ASN A 882 28.98 25.75 24.57
N GLU A 883 28.72 27.05 24.47
CA GLU A 883 27.88 27.75 25.43
C GLU A 883 26.42 27.28 25.38
N SER A 884 25.89 26.99 24.19
CA SER A 884 24.55 26.40 24.06
C SER A 884 24.45 25.06 24.81
N LEU A 885 25.47 24.20 24.68
CA LEU A 885 25.54 22.94 25.43
C LEU A 885 25.70 23.17 26.95
N GLN A 886 26.45 24.20 27.38
CA GLN A 886 26.50 24.58 28.79
C GLN A 886 25.12 24.95 29.34
N ILE A 887 24.31 25.70 28.58
CA ILE A 887 22.95 26.05 28.98
C ILE A 887 22.10 24.77 29.12
N LEU A 888 22.20 23.82 28.19
CA LEU A 888 21.53 22.51 28.30
C LEU A 888 21.94 21.76 29.56
N PHE A 889 23.24 21.65 29.84
CA PHE A 889 23.75 20.91 31.00
C PHE A 889 23.43 21.59 32.33
N SER A 890 23.20 22.91 32.32
CA SER A 890 22.76 23.66 33.49
C SER A 890 21.28 23.41 33.84
N ARG A 891 20.49 22.80 32.95
CA ARG A 891 19.08 22.50 33.23
C ARG A 891 18.96 21.33 34.20
N ASP A 892 18.03 21.46 35.15
CA ASP A 892 17.75 20.42 36.12
C ASP A 892 17.37 19.11 35.43
N ASN A 893 18.02 18.01 35.84
CA ASN A 893 17.72 16.65 35.40
C ASN A 893 17.67 16.49 33.87
N TRP A 894 18.49 17.22 33.10
CA TRP A 894 18.46 17.18 31.64
C TRP A 894 18.66 15.76 31.06
N VAL A 895 19.49 14.93 31.70
CA VAL A 895 19.65 13.50 31.35
C VAL A 895 18.35 12.71 31.56
N GLU A 896 17.65 12.94 32.68
CA GLU A 896 16.38 12.26 32.95
C GLU A 896 15.27 12.72 32.01
N LYS A 897 15.35 13.94 31.45
CA LYS A 897 14.43 14.40 30.40
C LYS A 897 14.62 13.57 29.12
N ILE A 898 15.87 13.32 28.69
CA ILE A 898 16.17 12.44 27.55
C ILE A 898 15.70 11.01 27.82
N ILE A 899 16.01 10.47 29.00
CA ILE A 899 15.57 9.12 29.41
C ILE A 899 14.03 9.04 29.47
N GLY A 900 13.37 10.11 29.89
CA GLY A 900 11.91 10.20 29.95
C GLY A 900 11.24 10.09 28.58
N VAL A 901 11.76 10.82 27.58
CA VAL A 901 11.29 10.71 26.18
C VAL A 901 11.46 9.28 25.67
N GLN A 902 12.64 8.69 25.92
CA GLN A 902 12.95 7.32 25.52
C GLN A 902 12.01 6.30 26.18
N LYS A 903 11.82 6.42 27.50
CA LYS A 903 10.93 5.54 28.25
C LYS A 903 9.49 5.64 27.74
N ARG A 904 9.01 6.84 27.45
CA ARG A 904 7.66 7.02 26.88
C ARG A 904 7.51 6.29 25.54
N LEU A 905 8.51 6.37 24.65
CA LEU A 905 8.50 5.62 23.38
C LEU A 905 8.45 4.10 23.61
N ASP A 906 9.20 3.60 24.59
CA ASP A 906 9.26 2.15 24.88
C ASP A 906 7.99 1.65 25.61
N ASP A 907 7.33 2.51 26.39
CA ASP A 907 6.06 2.21 27.08
C ASP A 907 4.85 2.26 26.11
N GLU A 908 4.99 2.90 24.95
CA GLU A 908 3.93 3.04 23.94
C GLU A 908 3.79 1.75 23.11
N LYS A 909 2.71 1.00 23.32
CA LYS A 909 2.43 -0.22 22.55
C LYS A 909 1.66 0.10 21.27
N TRP A 910 2.02 -0.56 20.18
CA TRP A 910 1.35 -0.35 18.89
C TRP A 910 -0.11 -0.80 18.93
N GLN A 911 -0.45 -1.80 19.75
CA GLN A 911 -1.82 -2.27 19.94
C GLN A 911 -2.72 -1.20 20.55
N ASP A 912 -2.19 -0.43 21.50
CA ASP A 912 -2.94 0.68 22.13
C ASP A 912 -3.21 1.79 21.10
N SER A 913 -2.22 2.08 20.27
CA SER A 913 -2.35 3.05 19.16
C SER A 913 -3.40 2.57 18.14
N LEU A 914 -3.40 1.28 17.79
CA LEU A 914 -4.39 0.71 16.87
C LEU A 914 -5.81 0.80 17.46
N GLN A 915 -5.99 0.56 18.76
CA GLN A 915 -7.28 0.73 19.42
C GLN A 915 -7.76 2.18 19.39
N PHE A 916 -6.86 3.15 19.53
CA PHE A 916 -7.19 4.56 19.41
C PHE A 916 -7.64 4.91 17.99
N PHE A 917 -6.93 4.42 16.96
CA PHE A 917 -7.32 4.62 15.57
C PHE A 917 -8.71 4.02 15.26
N LYS A 918 -8.96 2.76 15.65
CA LYS A 918 -10.28 2.12 15.51
C LYS A 918 -11.39 2.94 16.18
N ARG A 919 -11.10 3.55 17.35
CA ARG A 919 -12.03 4.44 18.05
C ARG A 919 -12.27 5.74 17.27
N VAL A 920 -11.23 6.36 16.73
CA VAL A 920 -11.36 7.59 15.95
C VAL A 920 -12.17 7.38 14.68
N THR A 921 -11.94 6.29 13.95
CA THR A 921 -12.69 5.96 12.74
C THR A 921 -14.17 5.71 13.03
N ARG A 922 -14.49 5.08 14.17
CA ARG A 922 -15.88 4.75 14.55
C ARG A 922 -16.65 5.91 15.18
N ASP A 923 -16.04 6.62 16.12
CA ASP A 923 -16.77 7.46 17.10
C ASP A 923 -16.64 8.97 16.83
N TYR A 924 -15.80 9.41 15.89
CA TYR A 924 -15.48 10.82 15.70
C TYR A 924 -16.06 11.36 14.39
N LEU A 925 -16.63 12.57 14.47
CA LEU A 925 -17.15 13.35 13.34
C LEU A 925 -16.04 13.98 12.50
N ALA A 926 -14.92 13.29 12.32
CA ALA A 926 -13.87 13.76 11.43
C ALA A 926 -14.42 13.79 10.01
N VAL A 927 -14.23 14.90 9.29
CA VAL A 927 -14.64 15.02 7.88
C VAL A 927 -13.93 13.96 7.02
N GLN A 928 -12.73 13.55 7.44
CA GLN A 928 -11.97 12.41 6.94
C GLN A 928 -11.34 11.69 8.15
N PRO A 929 -11.74 10.46 8.50
CA PRO A 929 -11.08 9.70 9.54
C PRO A 929 -9.65 9.30 9.10
N PRO A 930 -8.70 9.17 10.04
CA PRO A 930 -7.34 8.76 9.70
C PRO A 930 -7.33 7.30 9.22
N GLY A 931 -6.72 7.05 8.05
CA GLY A 931 -6.59 5.73 7.43
C GLY A 931 -5.35 4.96 7.90
N GLU A 932 -5.08 3.82 7.27
CA GLU A 932 -3.93 2.95 7.59
C GLU A 932 -2.59 3.67 7.42
N ASP A 933 -2.43 4.51 6.40
CA ASP A 933 -1.23 5.35 6.21
C ASP A 933 -0.91 6.21 7.44
N SER A 934 -1.94 6.81 8.05
CA SER A 934 -1.78 7.65 9.25
C SER A 934 -1.37 6.82 10.46
N PHE A 935 -1.77 5.54 10.52
CA PHE A 935 -1.34 4.62 11.56
C PHE A 935 0.12 4.20 11.36
N ILE A 936 0.52 3.89 10.13
CA ILE A 936 1.90 3.53 9.77
C ILE A 936 2.87 4.68 10.09
N GLN A 937 2.48 5.93 9.80
CA GLN A 937 3.28 7.12 10.11
C GLN A 937 3.63 7.29 11.60
N ILE A 938 2.86 6.70 12.53
CA ILE A 938 3.21 6.72 13.96
C ILE A 938 4.60 6.14 14.20
N PHE A 939 4.96 5.08 13.48
CA PHE A 939 6.26 4.42 13.62
C PHE A 939 7.39 5.30 13.08
N GLU A 940 7.13 6.08 12.03
CA GLU A 940 8.05 7.11 11.56
C GLU A 940 8.21 8.24 12.58
N TYR A 941 7.14 8.70 13.23
CA TYR A 941 7.21 9.74 14.28
C TYR A 941 7.97 9.25 15.52
N ARG A 942 7.79 7.98 15.89
CA ARG A 942 8.55 7.32 16.97
C ARG A 942 10.02 7.17 16.62
N GLY A 943 10.32 6.74 15.39
CA GLY A 943 11.68 6.68 14.85
C GLY A 943 12.35 8.06 14.88
N THR A 944 11.67 9.09 14.38
CA THR A 944 12.09 10.51 14.39
C THR A 944 12.45 10.98 15.80
N SER A 945 11.57 10.75 16.77
CA SER A 945 11.81 11.12 18.17
C SER A 945 13.10 10.48 18.71
N ARG A 946 13.32 9.21 18.40
CA ARG A 946 14.46 8.42 18.87
C ARG A 946 15.77 8.90 18.25
N ILE A 947 15.82 9.08 16.94
CA ILE A 947 17.05 9.53 16.24
C ILE A 947 17.43 10.96 16.63
N CYS A 948 16.46 11.83 16.91
CA CYS A 948 16.72 13.17 17.45
C CYS A 948 17.35 13.14 18.84
N MET A 949 16.88 12.27 19.75
CA MET A 949 17.49 12.11 21.07
C MET A 949 18.90 11.50 20.97
N LEU A 950 19.11 10.51 20.11
CA LEU A 950 20.44 9.94 19.86
C LEU A 950 21.40 10.97 19.25
N ARG A 951 20.91 11.81 18.34
CA ARG A 951 21.66 12.95 17.80
C ARG A 951 22.05 13.92 18.92
N LEU A 952 21.12 14.31 19.79
CA LEU A 952 21.42 15.17 20.94
C LEU A 952 22.48 14.55 21.88
N ILE A 953 22.38 13.24 22.15
CA ILE A 953 23.37 12.51 22.95
C ILE A 953 24.75 12.58 22.28
N ALA A 954 24.83 12.26 20.99
CA ALA A 954 26.09 12.30 20.25
C ALA A 954 26.67 13.73 20.20
N THR A 955 25.84 14.75 20.02
CA THR A 955 26.25 16.16 20.09
C THR A 955 26.80 16.51 21.47
N ALA A 956 26.11 16.11 22.55
CA ALA A 956 26.55 16.42 23.92
C ALA A 956 27.95 15.88 24.23
N THR A 957 28.38 14.80 23.58
CA THR A 957 29.75 14.27 23.74
C THR A 957 30.85 15.20 23.25
N HIS A 958 30.55 16.19 22.40
CA HIS A 958 31.54 17.19 21.95
C HIS A 958 31.94 18.17 23.05
N ALA A 959 31.13 18.31 24.08
CA ALA A 959 31.41 19.19 25.22
C ALA A 959 31.93 18.39 26.43
N SER A 960 32.68 17.31 26.16
CA SER A 960 33.19 16.39 27.18
C SER A 960 34.14 17.00 28.20
N ASP A 961 34.77 18.12 27.86
CA ASP A 961 35.74 18.81 28.72
C ASP A 961 35.06 19.72 29.76
N LEU A 962 33.74 19.92 29.64
CA LEU A 962 32.97 20.66 30.62
C LEU A 962 32.76 19.82 31.88
N SER A 963 33.10 20.39 33.03
CA SER A 963 32.92 19.75 34.34
C SER A 963 31.45 19.42 34.66
N THR A 964 30.51 20.08 34.00
CA THR A 964 29.07 19.84 34.10
C THR A 964 28.62 18.56 33.40
N PHE A 965 29.42 17.97 32.52
CA PHE A 965 29.16 16.68 31.88
C PHE A 965 29.88 15.55 32.62
N THR A 966 29.22 15.03 33.65
CA THR A 966 29.80 14.10 34.62
C THR A 966 29.84 12.65 34.13
N ASP A 967 30.64 11.81 34.76
CA ASP A 967 30.70 10.35 34.47
C ASP A 967 29.33 9.68 34.66
N ALA A 968 28.56 10.13 35.65
CA ALA A 968 27.20 9.68 35.89
C ALA A 968 26.28 9.99 34.70
N ASN A 969 26.46 11.13 34.03
CA ASN A 969 25.70 11.46 32.82
C ASN A 969 26.08 10.54 31.66
N ILE A 970 27.38 10.31 31.43
CA ILE A 970 27.87 9.41 30.37
C ILE A 970 27.28 8.00 30.55
N ILE A 971 27.35 7.45 31.77
CA ILE A 971 26.84 6.12 32.10
C ILE A 971 25.32 6.05 31.89
N SER A 972 24.59 7.09 32.29
CA SER A 972 23.13 7.13 32.17
C SER A 972 22.68 7.15 30.72
N LEU A 973 23.34 7.93 29.88
CA LEU A 973 23.05 8.02 28.45
C LEU A 973 23.54 6.79 27.67
N LEU A 974 24.58 6.09 28.15
CA LEU A 974 25.10 4.88 27.50
C LEU A 974 24.02 3.80 27.38
N ARG A 975 23.13 3.69 28.37
CA ARG A 975 22.00 2.75 28.30
C ARG A 975 21.04 3.07 27.16
N VAL A 976 20.72 4.34 26.94
CA VAL A 976 19.82 4.78 25.86
C VAL A 976 20.44 4.44 24.49
N ALA A 977 21.71 4.79 24.31
CA ALA A 977 22.43 4.51 23.07
C ALA A 977 22.60 3.00 22.82
N HIS A 978 22.89 2.22 23.88
CA HIS A 978 23.04 0.77 23.79
C HIS A 978 21.75 0.05 23.38
N LEU A 979 20.62 0.38 24.01
CA LEU A 979 19.33 -0.23 23.67
C LEU A 979 18.94 0.07 22.23
N SER A 980 19.21 1.29 21.75
CA SER A 980 18.95 1.67 20.35
C SER A 980 19.87 0.92 19.37
N ALA A 981 21.16 0.81 19.70
CA ALA A 981 22.12 0.04 18.91
C ALA A 981 21.78 -1.46 18.86
N GLN A 982 21.21 -2.02 19.94
CA GLN A 982 20.73 -3.40 19.96
C GLN A 982 19.45 -3.58 19.13
N ARG A 983 18.47 -2.68 19.25
CA ARG A 983 17.25 -2.70 18.45
C ARG A 983 17.57 -2.73 16.96
N ALA A 984 18.44 -1.84 16.52
CA ALA A 984 18.86 -1.78 15.12
C ALA A 984 19.64 -3.02 14.65
N GLN A 985 20.31 -3.76 15.52
CA GLN A 985 20.95 -5.03 15.15
C GLN A 985 19.93 -6.16 14.94
N ASN A 986 18.74 -6.01 15.52
CA ASN A 986 17.66 -6.99 15.44
C ASN A 986 16.67 -6.69 14.31
N THR A 987 16.87 -5.63 13.52
CA THR A 987 16.03 -5.35 12.37
C THR A 987 16.34 -6.32 11.24
N LYS A 988 15.29 -6.81 10.61
CA LYS A 988 15.36 -7.71 9.48
C LYS A 988 15.28 -6.93 8.16
N PRO A 989 15.90 -7.43 7.06
CA PRO A 989 15.68 -6.86 5.74
C PRO A 989 14.20 -7.03 5.32
N PRO A 990 13.65 -6.14 4.48
CA PRO A 990 12.23 -6.12 4.10
C PRO A 990 11.69 -7.48 3.66
N GLN A 991 12.48 -8.24 2.90
CA GLN A 991 12.13 -9.56 2.36
C GLN A 991 12.00 -10.68 3.42
N SER A 992 12.31 -10.40 4.69
CA SER A 992 12.29 -11.40 5.78
C SER A 992 11.40 -10.98 6.96
N ILE A 993 10.58 -9.95 6.75
CA ILE A 993 9.61 -9.45 7.72
C ILE A 993 8.38 -10.35 7.66
N ILE A 994 8.14 -11.11 8.72
CA ILE A 994 7.08 -12.15 8.75
C ILE A 994 5.87 -11.75 9.61
N ASN A 995 5.92 -10.59 10.28
CA ASN A 995 4.81 -10.10 11.09
C ASN A 995 4.80 -8.57 11.25
N LYS A 996 3.64 -8.03 11.65
CA LYS A 996 3.42 -6.59 11.85
C LYS A 996 4.37 -5.96 12.87
N ALA A 997 4.75 -6.67 13.94
CA ALA A 997 5.67 -6.11 14.93
C ALA A 997 7.09 -5.93 14.38
N GLU A 998 7.54 -6.85 13.53
CA GLU A 998 8.81 -6.74 12.81
C GLU A 998 8.77 -5.64 11.75
N LEU A 999 7.65 -5.49 11.03
CA LEU A 999 7.43 -4.40 10.08
C LEU A 999 7.55 -3.04 10.77
N TYR A 1000 6.82 -2.84 11.86
CA TYR A 1000 6.81 -1.59 12.62
C TYR A 1000 8.17 -1.26 13.25
N LEU A 1001 8.88 -2.27 13.76
CA LEU A 1001 10.25 -2.10 14.24
C LEU A 1001 11.19 -1.70 13.09
N GLY A 1002 11.04 -2.32 11.91
CA GLY A 1002 11.76 -1.98 10.70
C GLY A 1002 11.54 -0.52 10.28
N LEU A 1003 10.28 -0.06 10.27
CA LEU A 1003 9.92 1.33 9.97
C LEU A 1003 10.54 2.30 10.98
N GLU A 1004 10.41 2.05 12.28
CA GLU A 1004 11.01 2.89 13.33
C GLU A 1004 12.53 3.03 13.18
N CYS A 1005 13.24 1.91 12.96
CA CYS A 1005 14.70 1.89 12.96
C CYS A 1005 15.32 2.39 11.64
N ASN A 1006 14.57 2.30 10.53
CA ASN A 1006 15.00 2.80 9.21
C ASN A 1006 14.60 4.26 8.95
N GLN A 1007 13.76 4.84 9.81
CA GLN A 1007 13.38 6.25 9.70
C GLN A 1007 14.60 7.17 9.76
N GLU A 1008 14.70 8.09 8.80
CA GLU A 1008 15.73 9.11 8.76
C GLU A 1008 15.14 10.49 8.45
N ILE A 1009 15.83 11.56 8.85
CA ILE A 1009 15.39 12.92 8.61
C ILE A 1009 16.22 13.52 7.48
N HIS A 1010 15.55 14.03 6.46
CA HIS A 1010 16.11 14.87 5.40
C HIS A 1010 15.10 15.97 5.06
N ARG A 1011 15.01 16.97 5.93
CA ARG A 1011 13.89 17.93 5.96
C ARG A 1011 14.27 19.22 5.22
N GLU A 1012 13.52 19.57 4.19
CA GLU A 1012 13.55 20.89 3.55
C GLU A 1012 12.60 21.87 4.27
N PRO A 1013 12.82 23.20 4.16
CA PRO A 1013 11.87 24.18 4.64
C PRO A 1013 10.50 24.02 3.95
N LEU A 1014 9.41 23.99 4.71
CA LEU A 1014 8.08 23.65 4.18
C LEU A 1014 7.61 24.54 3.02
N TYR A 1015 8.08 25.78 2.93
CA TYR A 1015 7.70 26.69 1.84
C TYR A 1015 8.24 26.25 0.48
N THR A 1016 9.22 25.32 0.40
CA THR A 1016 9.72 24.76 -0.87
C THR A 1016 8.64 23.97 -1.61
N ARG A 1017 7.67 23.40 -0.89
CA ARG A 1017 6.49 22.75 -1.49
C ARG A 1017 5.67 23.71 -2.34
N SER A 1018 5.65 24.99 -1.95
CA SER A 1018 4.86 26.05 -2.59
C SER A 1018 5.70 27.00 -3.44
N VAL A 1019 7.03 26.86 -3.43
CA VAL A 1019 7.98 27.70 -4.16
C VAL A 1019 9.09 26.78 -4.68
N PRO A 1020 9.04 26.34 -5.95
CA PRO A 1020 10.04 25.44 -6.50
C PRO A 1020 11.40 26.15 -6.58
N GLN A 1021 12.22 25.96 -5.55
CA GLN A 1021 13.60 26.40 -5.45
C GLN A 1021 14.43 25.21 -4.97
N SER A 1022 15.59 24.98 -5.60
CA SER A 1022 16.55 23.98 -5.14
C SER A 1022 17.23 24.49 -3.86
N ILE A 1023 16.68 24.12 -2.71
CA ILE A 1023 17.18 24.49 -1.38
C ILE A 1023 17.80 23.25 -0.71
N GLU A 1024 18.83 23.47 0.11
CA GLU A 1024 19.42 22.41 0.91
C GLU A 1024 18.63 22.18 2.19
N ALA A 1025 18.40 20.91 2.54
CA ALA A 1025 17.74 20.44 3.75
C ALA A 1025 18.55 20.88 5.00
N PRO A 1026 18.05 21.86 5.78
CA PRO A 1026 18.73 22.35 6.97
C PRO A 1026 18.81 21.32 8.10
N HIS A 1027 17.95 20.29 8.08
CA HIS A 1027 17.89 19.27 9.13
C HIS A 1027 18.06 17.86 8.54
N VAL A 1028 19.20 17.25 8.85
CA VAL A 1028 19.55 15.90 8.40
C VAL A 1028 19.99 15.05 9.60
N VAL A 1029 19.32 13.93 9.83
CA VAL A 1029 19.65 12.97 10.90
C VAL A 1029 19.58 11.56 10.32
N PRO A 1030 20.65 10.75 10.42
CA PRO A 1030 20.66 9.41 9.86
C PRO A 1030 19.78 8.46 10.68
N PRO A 1031 19.43 7.28 10.12
CA PRO A 1031 18.53 6.35 10.78
C PRO A 1031 19.12 5.75 12.06
N GLU A 1032 18.28 5.13 12.90
CA GLU A 1032 18.68 4.56 14.20
C GLU A 1032 19.82 3.55 14.06
N LEU A 1033 19.83 2.78 12.96
CA LEU A 1033 20.90 1.83 12.63
C LEU A 1033 22.28 2.46 12.45
N VAL A 1034 22.35 3.76 12.16
CA VAL A 1034 23.58 4.54 12.09
C VAL A 1034 23.77 5.35 13.38
N MET A 1035 22.74 6.10 13.79
CA MET A 1035 22.84 7.05 14.90
C MET A 1035 23.01 6.39 16.28
N GLY A 1036 22.38 5.22 16.49
CA GLY A 1036 22.51 4.44 17.73
C GLY A 1036 23.95 4.00 17.99
N PRO A 1037 24.60 3.29 17.06
CA PRO A 1037 26.02 2.96 17.17
C PRO A 1037 26.94 4.17 17.31
N ILE A 1038 26.72 5.27 16.58
CA ILE A 1038 27.51 6.51 16.71
C ILE A 1038 27.45 7.04 18.15
N ALA A 1039 26.23 7.19 18.70
CA ALA A 1039 26.04 7.69 20.05
C ALA A 1039 26.71 6.77 21.10
N MET A 1040 26.58 5.45 20.92
CA MET A 1040 27.19 4.48 21.82
C MET A 1040 28.71 4.53 21.76
N LEU A 1041 29.31 4.56 20.57
CA LEU A 1041 30.76 4.63 20.37
C LEU A 1041 31.35 5.90 20.97
N ARG A 1042 30.68 7.05 20.80
CA ARG A 1042 31.15 8.32 21.37
C ARG A 1042 31.13 8.30 22.90
N LEU A 1043 30.09 7.77 23.52
CA LEU A 1043 30.03 7.62 24.98
C LEU A 1043 31.10 6.64 25.50
N LEU A 1044 31.32 5.52 24.81
CA LEU A 1044 32.39 4.57 25.13
C LEU A 1044 33.78 5.20 24.96
N THR A 1045 33.96 6.05 23.94
CA THR A 1045 35.20 6.82 23.70
C THR A 1045 35.49 7.74 24.88
N LEU A 1046 34.50 8.46 25.40
CA LEU A 1046 34.67 9.29 26.59
C LEU A 1046 35.02 8.47 27.84
N LEU A 1047 34.39 7.31 28.03
CA LEU A 1047 34.75 6.41 29.14
C LEU A 1047 36.18 5.90 29.03
N ALA A 1048 36.67 5.63 27.81
CA ALA A 1048 38.05 5.23 27.58
C ALA A 1048 39.03 6.39 27.82
N GLN A 1049 38.73 7.59 27.31
CA GLN A 1049 39.54 8.80 27.51
C GLN A 1049 39.65 9.21 28.99
N ARG A 1050 38.60 8.96 29.78
CA ARG A 1050 38.60 9.19 31.24
C ARG A 1050 39.21 8.04 32.06
N ASP A 1051 39.83 7.05 31.41
CA ASP A 1051 40.38 5.83 32.02
C ASP A 1051 39.35 5.09 32.91
N LEU A 1052 38.06 5.12 32.55
CA LEU A 1052 36.98 4.46 33.28
C LEU A 1052 36.62 3.10 32.67
N LEU A 1053 36.66 2.99 31.34
CA LEU A 1053 36.16 1.82 30.60
C LEU A 1053 36.74 0.49 31.13
N ASP A 1054 38.06 0.42 31.29
CA ASP A 1054 38.76 -0.78 31.80
C ASP A 1054 38.56 -1.02 33.31
N LYS A 1055 38.12 0.00 34.07
CA LYS A 1055 37.90 -0.09 35.52
C LYS A 1055 36.50 -0.60 35.87
N ILE A 1056 35.50 -0.34 35.02
CA ILE A 1056 34.09 -0.71 35.24
C ILE A 1056 33.87 -2.18 35.66
N PRO A 1057 34.55 -3.19 35.07
CA PRO A 1057 34.39 -4.58 35.50
C PRO A 1057 34.70 -4.82 36.98
N SER A 1058 35.56 -3.98 37.60
CA SER A 1058 35.95 -4.10 39.01
C SER A 1058 35.06 -3.31 39.98
N TRP A 1059 34.15 -2.48 39.47
CA TRP A 1059 33.31 -1.61 40.30
C TRP A 1059 32.34 -2.42 41.16
N GLN A 1060 32.08 -1.94 42.38
CA GLN A 1060 31.13 -2.51 43.33
C GLN A 1060 29.85 -1.67 43.48
N ARG A 1061 29.89 -0.41 43.02
CA ARG A 1061 28.75 0.52 43.01
C ARG A 1061 28.87 1.48 41.84
N LEU A 1062 27.73 2.02 41.39
CA LEU A 1062 27.69 3.08 40.39
C LEU A 1062 28.12 4.42 41.00
N PRO A 1063 28.63 5.37 40.19
CA PRO A 1063 28.85 6.75 40.63
C PRO A 1063 27.57 7.40 41.12
N ASP A 1064 27.70 8.25 42.14
CA ASP A 1064 26.57 9.02 42.67
C ASP A 1064 26.03 9.96 41.57
N GLY A 1065 24.70 10.07 41.47
CA GLY A 1065 24.03 10.83 40.41
C GLY A 1065 23.73 10.05 39.13
N THR A 1066 24.12 8.77 39.03
CA THR A 1066 23.71 7.90 37.91
C THR A 1066 22.21 7.68 37.93
N SER A 1067 21.56 7.69 36.76
CA SER A 1067 20.13 7.44 36.61
C SER A 1067 19.71 6.12 37.28
N LYS A 1068 18.58 6.16 37.99
CA LYS A 1068 17.98 4.97 38.64
C LYS A 1068 17.60 3.86 37.65
N THR A 1069 17.54 4.20 36.37
CA THR A 1069 17.21 3.25 35.32
C THR A 1069 18.40 2.35 34.94
N VAL A 1070 19.63 2.68 35.39
CA VAL A 1070 20.84 1.90 35.12
C VAL A 1070 21.26 1.11 36.36
N THR A 1071 21.50 -0.19 36.19
CA THR A 1071 22.13 -1.03 37.21
C THR A 1071 23.61 -1.27 36.92
N LEU A 1072 24.42 -1.51 37.95
CA LEU A 1072 25.85 -1.82 37.80
C LEU A 1072 26.07 -3.02 36.86
N ARG A 1073 25.23 -4.04 36.99
CA ARG A 1073 25.29 -5.25 36.15
C ARG A 1073 25.06 -4.92 34.68
N GLN A 1074 24.07 -4.08 34.38
CA GLN A 1074 23.82 -3.60 33.01
C GLN A 1074 25.01 -2.80 32.50
N LEU A 1075 25.58 -1.89 33.30
CA LEU A 1075 26.77 -1.14 32.90
C LEU A 1075 27.92 -2.08 32.51
N GLN A 1076 28.27 -3.04 33.38
CA GLN A 1076 29.32 -4.02 33.13
C GLN A 1076 29.08 -4.87 31.88
N GLN A 1077 27.82 -5.21 31.59
CA GLN A 1077 27.44 -5.94 30.38
C GLN A 1077 27.58 -5.07 29.12
N MET A 1078 27.13 -3.81 29.16
CA MET A 1078 27.18 -2.88 28.04
C MET A 1078 28.62 -2.51 27.66
N THR A 1079 29.53 -2.52 28.62
CA THR A 1079 30.95 -2.19 28.44
C THR A 1079 31.85 -3.43 28.38
N SER A 1080 31.29 -4.64 28.27
CA SER A 1080 32.10 -5.85 28.15
C SER A 1080 32.78 -5.93 26.79
N ASP A 1081 33.97 -6.54 26.75
CA ASP A 1081 34.71 -6.75 25.49
C ASP A 1081 33.89 -7.53 24.46
N GLU A 1082 33.03 -8.45 24.90
CA GLU A 1082 32.13 -9.20 24.02
C GLU A 1082 31.08 -8.28 23.36
N THR A 1083 30.40 -7.45 24.15
CA THR A 1083 29.38 -6.52 23.66
C THR A 1083 29.99 -5.47 22.72
N ILE A 1084 31.15 -4.92 23.11
CA ILE A 1084 31.88 -3.95 22.28
C ILE A 1084 32.35 -4.61 20.98
N GLY A 1085 32.94 -5.81 21.03
CA GLY A 1085 33.37 -6.52 19.83
C GLY A 1085 32.22 -6.81 18.84
N LYS A 1086 31.03 -7.17 19.35
CA LYS A 1086 29.82 -7.34 18.52
C LYS A 1086 29.40 -6.03 17.86
N LEU A 1087 29.35 -4.93 18.63
CA LEU A 1087 29.05 -3.59 18.11
C LEU A 1087 30.01 -3.16 17.00
N LEU A 1088 31.32 -3.33 17.19
CA LEU A 1088 32.33 -2.91 16.20
C LEU A 1088 32.21 -3.69 14.90
N LYS A 1089 32.03 -5.02 14.99
CA LYS A 1089 31.83 -5.87 13.80
C LYS A 1089 30.58 -5.48 13.01
N TYR A 1090 29.48 -5.19 13.70
CA TYR A 1090 28.25 -4.70 13.07
C TYR A 1090 28.47 -3.32 12.43
N SER A 1091 29.07 -2.39 13.19
CA SER A 1091 29.31 -1.01 12.76
C SER A 1091 30.13 -0.92 11.47
N MET A 1092 31.18 -1.73 11.33
CA MET A 1092 31.99 -1.76 10.10
C MET A 1092 31.17 -2.11 8.84
N LYS A 1093 30.21 -3.04 8.96
CA LYS A 1093 29.31 -3.39 7.85
C LYS A 1093 28.37 -2.23 7.52
N VAL A 1094 27.78 -1.62 8.55
CA VAL A 1094 26.80 -0.54 8.38
C VAL A 1094 27.43 0.72 7.78
N VAL A 1095 28.66 1.09 8.17
CA VAL A 1095 29.38 2.23 7.58
C VAL A 1095 29.54 2.04 6.07
N ALA A 1096 29.99 0.85 5.64
CA ALA A 1096 30.17 0.55 4.22
C ALA A 1096 28.84 0.57 3.46
N ALA A 1097 27.80 -0.09 4.00
CA ALA A 1097 26.46 -0.11 3.42
C ALA A 1097 25.86 1.31 3.30
N ARG A 1098 26.06 2.16 4.32
CA ARG A 1098 25.60 3.56 4.30
C ARG A 1098 26.28 4.34 3.16
N ARG A 1099 27.60 4.18 2.96
CA ARG A 1099 28.31 4.79 1.82
C ARG A 1099 27.80 4.27 0.48
N GLU A 1100 27.45 2.99 0.37
CA GLU A 1100 26.90 2.40 -0.85
C GLU A 1100 25.52 2.97 -1.19
N LYS A 1101 24.62 3.09 -0.21
CA LYS A 1101 23.33 3.81 -0.37
C LYS A 1101 23.51 5.24 -0.90
N GLY A 1102 24.56 5.94 -0.45
CA GLY A 1102 24.89 7.27 -0.98
C GLY A 1102 25.29 7.24 -2.46
N THR A 1103 25.98 6.17 -2.88
CA THR A 1103 26.40 5.97 -4.28
C THR A 1103 25.21 5.63 -5.19
N GLU A 1104 24.28 4.82 -4.71
CA GLU A 1104 23.02 4.56 -5.40
C GLU A 1104 22.19 5.83 -5.55
N SER A 1105 22.11 6.65 -4.50
CA SER A 1105 21.37 7.91 -4.50
C SER A 1105 21.97 8.92 -5.48
N MET A 1106 23.31 8.99 -5.55
CA MET A 1106 24.03 9.80 -6.54
C MET A 1106 23.70 9.35 -7.98
N LYS A 1107 23.71 8.04 -8.25
CA LYS A 1107 23.38 7.49 -9.58
C LYS A 1107 21.95 7.84 -10.01
N LYS A 1108 21.02 7.97 -9.06
CA LYS A 1108 19.64 8.42 -9.27
C LYS A 1108 19.50 9.95 -9.40
N GLY A 1109 20.60 10.71 -9.49
CA GLY A 1109 20.59 12.17 -9.60
C GLY A 1109 20.25 12.93 -8.31
N LYS A 1110 20.09 12.24 -7.17
CA LYS A 1110 19.74 12.85 -5.87
C LYS A 1110 20.98 13.32 -5.12
N LEU A 1111 21.70 14.30 -5.69
CA LEU A 1111 23.03 14.74 -5.20
C LEU A 1111 23.02 15.24 -3.76
N GLU A 1112 21.97 15.97 -3.37
CA GLU A 1112 21.83 16.49 -2.01
C GLU A 1112 21.70 15.37 -0.97
N TYR A 1113 20.72 14.51 -1.18
CA TYR A 1113 20.45 13.37 -0.31
C TYR A 1113 21.66 12.43 -0.24
N ALA A 1114 22.34 12.20 -1.36
CA ALA A 1114 23.60 11.47 -1.40
C ALA A 1114 24.68 12.15 -0.54
N GLY A 1115 24.79 13.48 -0.59
CA GLY A 1115 25.69 14.27 0.26
C GLY A 1115 25.46 14.03 1.75
N GLY A 1116 24.21 14.11 2.20
CA GLY A 1116 23.83 13.83 3.60
C GLY A 1116 24.16 12.39 4.02
N ILE A 1117 23.94 11.41 3.14
CA ILE A 1117 24.30 10.01 3.39
C ILE A 1117 25.82 9.86 3.56
N TYR A 1118 26.63 10.44 2.66
CA TYR A 1118 28.10 10.38 2.77
C TYR A 1118 28.62 11.07 4.03
N MET A 1119 28.02 12.19 4.45
CA MET A 1119 28.36 12.86 5.72
C MET A 1119 28.10 11.94 6.91
N SER A 1120 26.95 11.25 6.96
CA SER A 1120 26.65 10.31 8.04
C SER A 1120 27.57 9.08 8.06
N ALA A 1121 28.00 8.57 6.90
CA ALA A 1121 28.99 7.50 6.81
C ALA A 1121 30.37 7.95 7.30
N ALA A 1122 30.77 9.19 6.96
CA ALA A 1122 32.02 9.79 7.44
C ALA A 1122 32.00 10.00 8.97
N GLU A 1123 30.91 10.53 9.52
CA GLU A 1123 30.75 10.69 10.98
C GLU A 1123 30.89 9.35 11.70
N PHE A 1124 30.27 8.30 11.16
CA PHE A 1124 30.31 6.98 11.76
C PHE A 1124 31.72 6.37 11.72
N ALA A 1125 32.41 6.48 10.58
CA ALA A 1125 33.81 6.05 10.47
C ALA A 1125 34.73 6.83 11.43
N ALA A 1126 34.51 8.14 11.60
CA ALA A 1126 35.26 8.96 12.55
C ALA A 1126 35.04 8.51 14.00
N ALA A 1127 33.80 8.20 14.40
CA ALA A 1127 33.50 7.68 15.74
C ALA A 1127 34.19 6.34 16.03
N LEU A 1128 34.32 5.45 15.04
CA LEU A 1128 35.05 4.19 15.18
C LEU A 1128 36.55 4.42 15.41
N LEU A 1129 37.15 5.33 14.64
CA LEU A 1129 38.59 5.65 14.77
C LEU A 1129 38.90 6.33 16.10
N ALA A 1130 38.05 7.26 16.53
CA ALA A 1130 38.19 7.91 17.83
C ALA A 1130 38.14 6.89 18.98
N PHE A 1131 37.28 5.87 18.87
CA PHE A 1131 37.21 4.80 19.85
C PHE A 1131 38.46 3.90 19.86
N ASP A 1132 39.00 3.55 18.68
CA ASP A 1132 40.26 2.79 18.60
C ASP A 1132 41.41 3.56 19.25
N GLU A 1133 41.50 4.86 18.98
CA GLU A 1133 42.52 5.74 19.53
C GLU A 1133 42.41 5.86 21.06
N ALA A 1134 41.20 6.10 21.58
CA ALA A 1134 40.95 6.19 23.01
C ALA A 1134 41.26 4.87 23.74
N THR A 1135 41.11 3.74 23.06
CA THR A 1135 41.45 2.39 23.58
C THR A 1135 42.88 1.95 23.24
N LYS A 1136 43.74 2.88 22.81
CA LYS A 1136 45.17 2.66 22.54
C LYS A 1136 45.43 1.54 21.52
N GLY A 1137 44.54 1.39 20.54
CA GLY A 1137 44.65 0.40 19.47
C GLY A 1137 44.20 -1.01 19.84
N LYS A 1138 43.51 -1.21 20.97
CA LYS A 1138 42.97 -2.52 21.40
C LYS A 1138 42.14 -3.20 20.31
N TRP A 1139 41.41 -2.41 19.52
CA TRP A 1139 40.44 -2.88 18.53
C TRP A 1139 40.90 -2.73 17.07
N ARG A 1140 42.15 -2.32 16.85
CA ARG A 1140 42.71 -1.96 15.54
C ARG A 1140 42.49 -3.03 14.47
N THR A 1141 42.58 -4.30 14.83
CA THR A 1141 42.35 -5.41 13.90
C THR A 1141 40.89 -5.50 13.44
N GLN A 1142 39.93 -5.30 14.35
CA GLN A 1142 38.50 -5.34 14.03
C GLN A 1142 38.03 -4.12 13.22
N LEU A 1143 38.75 -3.01 13.37
CA LEU A 1143 38.47 -1.73 12.70
C LEU A 1143 39.34 -1.49 11.46
N SER A 1144 39.98 -2.55 10.94
CA SER A 1144 40.71 -2.49 9.68
C SER A 1144 39.79 -2.00 8.56
N GLY A 1145 40.22 -0.95 7.84
CA GLY A 1145 39.44 -0.34 6.77
C GLY A 1145 38.52 0.82 7.21
N ALA A 1146 38.33 1.06 8.51
CA ALA A 1146 37.51 2.18 9.00
C ALA A 1146 38.04 3.53 8.49
N ARG A 1147 39.37 3.68 8.43
CA ARG A 1147 40.03 4.87 7.89
C ARG A 1147 39.83 5.03 6.39
N SER A 1148 39.91 3.92 5.64
CA SER A 1148 39.57 3.91 4.22
C SER A 1148 38.12 4.36 3.98
N GLU A 1149 37.16 3.88 4.78
CA GLU A 1149 35.76 4.30 4.67
C GLU A 1149 35.54 5.78 5.03
N LEU A 1150 36.26 6.32 6.03
CA LEU A 1150 36.26 7.75 6.34
C LEU A 1150 36.72 8.59 5.14
N VAL A 1151 37.88 8.26 4.57
CA VAL A 1151 38.49 8.99 3.44
C VAL A 1151 37.62 8.93 2.18
N LYS A 1152 37.02 7.77 1.88
CA LYS A 1152 36.08 7.60 0.77
C LYS A 1152 34.82 8.46 0.96
N SER A 1153 34.22 8.38 2.15
CA SER A 1153 32.96 9.06 2.45
C SER A 1153 33.12 10.58 2.45
N LEU A 1154 34.18 11.11 3.07
CA LEU A 1154 34.51 12.54 3.02
C LEU A 1154 34.79 13.02 1.60
N GLY A 1155 35.57 12.26 0.83
CA GLY A 1155 35.84 12.60 -0.57
C GLY A 1155 34.57 12.64 -1.42
N ASN A 1156 33.63 11.72 -1.21
CA ASN A 1156 32.36 11.72 -1.92
C ASN A 1156 31.42 12.85 -1.46
N ALA A 1157 31.37 13.16 -0.16
CA ALA A 1157 30.66 14.33 0.34
C ALA A 1157 31.22 15.64 -0.24
N ALA A 1158 32.55 15.74 -0.38
CA ALA A 1158 33.23 16.88 -1.01
C ALA A 1158 32.80 17.06 -2.47
N GLU A 1159 32.72 15.95 -3.22
CA GLU A 1159 32.25 15.93 -4.60
C GLU A 1159 30.81 16.44 -4.72
N MET A 1160 29.89 15.92 -3.89
CA MET A 1160 28.48 16.35 -3.91
C MET A 1160 28.36 17.84 -3.58
N SER A 1161 29.13 18.32 -2.60
CA SER A 1161 29.16 19.74 -2.23
C SER A 1161 29.70 20.62 -3.36
N PHE A 1162 30.74 20.15 -4.06
CA PHE A 1162 31.34 20.87 -5.18
C PHE A 1162 30.36 21.04 -6.34
N GLN A 1163 29.68 19.95 -6.73
CA GLN A 1163 28.71 19.97 -7.82
C GLN A 1163 27.51 20.88 -7.56
N ARG A 1164 27.20 21.16 -6.28
CA ARG A 1164 26.14 22.08 -5.86
C ARG A 1164 26.63 23.53 -5.62
N GLY A 1165 27.87 23.85 -5.97
CA GLY A 1165 28.45 25.18 -5.78
C GLY A 1165 28.76 25.54 -4.33
N LYS A 1166 28.79 24.57 -3.41
CA LYS A 1166 29.12 24.77 -1.98
C LYS A 1166 30.63 24.61 -1.76
N PHE A 1167 31.42 25.48 -2.39
CA PHE A 1167 32.88 25.31 -2.49
C PHE A 1167 33.62 25.34 -1.14
N ARG A 1168 33.18 26.17 -0.17
CA ARG A 1168 33.76 26.19 1.19
C ARG A 1168 33.59 24.84 1.89
N ARG A 1169 32.40 24.25 1.81
CA ARG A 1169 32.11 22.93 2.38
C ARG A 1169 32.86 21.81 1.65
N ALA A 1170 32.90 21.86 0.32
CA ALA A 1170 33.68 20.92 -0.48
C ALA A 1170 35.17 20.94 -0.09
N LEU A 1171 35.72 22.13 0.15
CA LEU A 1171 37.09 22.30 0.61
C LEU A 1171 37.31 21.65 1.99
N ARG A 1172 36.40 21.87 2.95
CA ARG A 1172 36.48 21.24 4.29
C ARG A 1172 36.50 19.72 4.21
N PHE A 1173 35.54 19.14 3.50
CA PHE A 1173 35.44 17.68 3.37
C PHE A 1173 36.65 17.08 2.65
N ALA A 1174 37.15 17.73 1.60
CA ALA A 1174 38.36 17.29 0.91
C ALA A 1174 39.61 17.41 1.81
N SER A 1175 39.73 18.48 2.60
CA SER A 1175 40.80 18.70 3.58
C SER A 1175 40.82 17.58 4.62
N GLY A 1176 39.68 17.30 5.25
CA GLY A 1176 39.55 16.21 6.23
C GLY A 1176 39.84 14.83 5.62
N ALA A 1177 39.47 14.60 4.36
CA ALA A 1177 39.78 13.34 3.67
C ALA A 1177 41.29 13.17 3.42
N ILE A 1178 42.01 14.26 3.18
CA ILE A 1178 43.47 14.24 2.99
C ILE A 1178 44.14 13.97 4.34
N GLU A 1179 43.80 14.74 5.36
CA GLU A 1179 44.38 14.62 6.70
C GLU A 1179 44.15 13.23 7.30
N ALA A 1180 42.93 12.68 7.18
CA ALA A 1180 42.63 11.34 7.65
C ALA A 1180 43.42 10.23 6.93
N GLY A 1181 43.83 10.47 5.68
CA GLY A 1181 44.50 9.48 4.82
C GLY A 1181 46.03 9.59 4.79
N GLU A 1182 46.61 10.71 5.21
CA GLU A 1182 48.08 10.89 5.19
C GLU A 1182 48.77 9.97 6.21
N GLY A 1183 49.76 9.20 5.74
CA GLY A 1183 50.51 8.25 6.57
C GLY A 1183 49.75 6.96 6.93
N ALA A 1184 48.53 6.77 6.43
CA ALA A 1184 47.71 5.60 6.69
C ALA A 1184 48.08 4.41 5.79
N SER A 1185 48.31 3.23 6.37
CA SER A 1185 48.67 2.02 5.62
C SER A 1185 47.50 1.37 4.88
N ASP A 1186 46.26 1.68 5.25
CA ASP A 1186 45.01 1.13 4.68
C ASP A 1186 44.31 2.08 3.69
N VAL A 1187 44.97 3.17 3.29
CA VAL A 1187 44.47 4.16 2.34
C VAL A 1187 45.31 4.14 1.07
N ASP A 1188 44.65 3.94 -0.07
CA ASP A 1188 45.30 3.95 -1.38
C ASP A 1188 45.82 5.35 -1.75
N SER A 1189 47.09 5.41 -2.17
CA SER A 1189 47.73 6.61 -2.73
C SER A 1189 46.92 7.26 -3.86
N ALA A 1190 46.21 6.49 -4.69
CA ALA A 1190 45.38 7.01 -5.77
C ALA A 1190 44.13 7.72 -5.24
N LEU A 1191 43.54 7.21 -4.15
CA LEU A 1191 42.41 7.83 -3.45
C LEU A 1191 42.84 9.16 -2.81
N LEU A 1192 44.01 9.19 -2.19
CA LEU A 1192 44.57 10.42 -1.63
C LEU A 1192 44.84 11.47 -2.70
N ALA A 1193 45.43 11.07 -3.84
CA ALA A 1193 45.64 11.94 -4.99
C ALA A 1193 44.31 12.47 -5.57
N LYS A 1194 43.24 11.67 -5.55
CA LYS A 1194 41.89 12.09 -5.96
C LYS A 1194 41.33 13.17 -5.04
N ASN A 1195 41.47 13.02 -3.72
CA ASN A 1195 41.00 14.03 -2.77
C ASN A 1195 41.83 15.32 -2.82
N LYS A 1196 43.16 15.24 -3.10
CA LYS A 1196 43.99 16.42 -3.39
C LYS A 1196 43.46 17.22 -4.59
N ARG A 1197 43.10 16.55 -5.69
CA ARG A 1197 42.47 17.23 -6.85
C ARG A 1197 41.14 17.90 -6.50
N ARG A 1198 40.31 17.26 -5.68
CA ARG A 1198 39.03 17.84 -5.20
C ARG A 1198 39.26 19.08 -4.34
N PHE A 1199 40.25 19.03 -3.46
CA PHE A 1199 40.68 20.16 -2.64
C PHE A 1199 41.12 21.34 -3.51
N ASP A 1200 42.03 21.10 -4.47
CA ASP A 1200 42.52 22.15 -5.38
C ASP A 1200 41.40 22.74 -6.23
N ALA A 1201 40.47 21.91 -6.72
CA ALA A 1201 39.30 22.35 -7.47
C ALA A 1201 38.40 23.26 -6.61
N ALA A 1202 38.04 22.84 -5.40
CA ALA A 1202 37.22 23.64 -4.49
C ALA A 1202 37.91 24.96 -4.11
N LYS A 1203 39.23 24.91 -3.84
CA LYS A 1203 40.04 26.08 -3.51
C LYS A 1203 40.07 27.11 -4.64
N SER A 1204 40.13 26.66 -5.89
CA SER A 1204 40.16 27.54 -7.07
C SER A 1204 38.87 28.35 -7.29
N GLN A 1205 37.77 27.96 -6.65
CA GLN A 1205 36.46 28.62 -6.77
C GLN A 1205 36.18 29.61 -5.63
N LEU A 1206 37.05 29.68 -4.62
CA LEU A 1206 36.90 30.60 -3.50
C LEU A 1206 37.65 31.94 -3.78
N PRO A 1207 37.09 33.09 -3.35
CA PRO A 1207 37.68 34.41 -3.56
C PRO A 1207 39.06 34.63 -2.93
#